data_AF-A0AAD8R7X9-F1
#
_entry.id   AF-A0AAD8R7X9-F1
#
_cell.length_a   1.000
_cell.length_b   1.000
_cell.length_c   1.000
_cell.angle_alpha   90.00
_cell.angle_beta   90.00
_cell.angle_gamma   90.00
#
_symmetry.space_group_name_H-M   'P 1'
#
loop_
_entity.id
_entity.type
_entity.pdbx_description
1 polymer ?
#
loop_
_entity_poly.entity_id
_entity_poly.type
_entity_poly.pdbx_seq_one_letter_code
_entity_poly.pdbx_strand_id
1 'polypeptide(L)'
;MTSSVSGARFVRAERGEYGNGEPVLLKLRPSTGLAGRVGLSLTGAHLPQGLRVSQVVAVYRCLGPGEEALVMFTRVTRSMDLCVLILLSCVFQFIHGQPDDRGFISIDCGVPVNSSYQDRTSSITYVSDYGFITSGENHKISSDYIKPSLAKRNFDLRFFQHGARNCYTLRFLVAGNKYFVRALFYYGNYDGLNKPPVFDLYMGANYWHEVNISDAAAVSWMDIIVVAPADYLHVCLVNKGMGTPFISGLDLRPLRTTLYPEVNASQSLVLISSNRFNLGPTDNSIIRYPSDPHDRLWSTYDSIPNWNEVSTTSVVQNYLNDVYDVPSAVMQNAATVNGSRIDFSWGPSVNISSSYFFVFYFSELQNVQSNALRQFDIIINNKTWNMQPYSPPFLFTDSFSGVVQGLASYSVSLVATKNATLPPILNAMEMYLVEPITEVATDPGDARAMMAIQEKFGVKNNWMGDPCAPKAFAWGALNCSYSPVYPSRITALNLSSFGLAGAISTDFGNLNTLQYLDLSHNNLSGTIPDFLGQLPLLIFLDLSSNDLHGVIPYSLLQKSQSGILSLRVGNNANLCADGNACGSGRKKINGALVAAIIIPVIAVISLCILLFLLLRQKIKGKAMTKATGPENESALLENREFSYRELKHITSNFSQEIGKGGFGAVYFGYLENGNPVAVKVHSDSSSQGVKEFLAEAKHLTRIHHKNLVSLIGYCKEKNHLALVYEYMPEGNLQDHLRGSNSKPLTWEQRLHIACDSAQGLEYLHTACTPALIHRDVKSSNILLTAGLGAKVADFGLTKAFGDSKTHITTEPAGTMGYLDPEYFRSYHISEKSDVYSFGVVLLELITGRPPVVPISDSVSIHVGEWVNQSLDHGTIESIVDAKMGGDYDINSVWKVADLALHCKQEVSRERPTMAEVAAQLKECLDLENRRDGRRSLGSLEVDLQGGEIQAVAAGPTLR
;
A
#
# COMPACT_ATOMS: atom_id res chain seq x y z
N MET A 1 31.26 41.66 46.15
CA MET A 1 31.93 40.34 46.15
C MET A 1 32.19 40.02 44.67
N THR A 2 33.40 40.20 44.11
CA THR A 2 34.61 39.34 44.21
C THR A 2 34.32 37.90 43.75
N SER A 3 35.02 37.27 42.79
CA SER A 3 36.32 37.50 42.10
C SER A 3 36.38 36.62 40.82
N SER A 4 36.84 37.07 39.63
CA SER A 4 38.24 37.05 39.09
C SER A 4 38.82 35.62 38.80
N VAL A 5 39.72 35.31 37.83
CA VAL A 5 40.35 36.08 36.73
C VAL A 5 41.06 35.19 35.67
N SER A 6 41.40 35.81 34.52
CA SER A 6 42.45 35.51 33.48
C SER A 6 41.92 35.04 32.12
N GLY A 7 42.42 35.46 30.94
CA GLY A 7 43.59 36.28 30.54
C GLY A 7 44.28 35.58 29.34
N ALA A 8 44.64 36.18 28.19
CA ALA A 8 45.08 37.54 27.89
C ALA A 8 44.79 38.00 26.42
N ARG A 9 45.18 39.25 26.08
CA ARG A 9 45.15 39.90 24.73
C ARG A 9 46.56 40.41 24.36
N PHE A 10 46.85 40.60 23.05
CA PHE A 10 47.73 41.63 22.40
C PHE A 10 48.01 41.23 20.91
N VAL A 11 48.26 42.08 19.89
CA VAL A 11 48.24 43.56 19.68
C VAL A 11 47.49 43.93 18.35
N ARG A 12 47.05 45.19 18.26
CA ARG A 12 46.52 46.02 17.16
C ARG A 12 47.41 46.19 15.88
N ALA A 13 46.79 46.47 14.73
CA ALA A 13 47.33 47.32 13.66
C ALA A 13 46.19 48.03 12.88
N GLU A 14 46.43 49.23 12.35
CA GLU A 14 45.45 50.10 11.67
C GLU A 14 45.94 50.60 10.30
N ARG A 15 44.96 50.96 9.44
CA ARG A 15 45.01 51.84 8.23
C ARG A 15 45.64 51.36 6.91
N GLY A 16 44.86 51.61 5.85
CA GLY A 16 45.26 51.72 4.44
C GLY A 16 44.04 52.05 3.56
N GLU A 17 43.73 53.34 3.35
CA GLU A 17 42.66 53.78 2.45
C GLU A 17 43.17 53.99 1.00
N TYR A 18 42.46 53.43 0.02
CA TYR A 18 42.30 53.83 -1.41
C TYR A 18 41.28 52.82 -1.99
N GLY A 19 40.27 53.12 -2.82
CA GLY A 19 39.73 54.35 -3.39
C GLY A 19 38.44 53.99 -4.20
N ASN A 20 37.63 54.99 -4.57
CA ASN A 20 36.27 54.88 -5.14
C ASN A 20 35.99 53.81 -6.22
N GLY A 21 34.76 53.27 -6.23
CA GLY A 21 34.18 52.58 -7.40
C GLY A 21 32.78 51.97 -7.17
N GLU A 22 31.71 52.70 -7.51
CA GLU A 22 30.35 52.15 -7.61
C GLU A 22 30.18 51.27 -8.87
N PRO A 23 29.37 50.19 -8.83
CA PRO A 23 28.89 49.52 -10.04
C PRO A 23 27.53 50.09 -10.51
N VAL A 24 27.54 50.89 -11.57
CA VAL A 24 26.32 51.39 -12.24
C VAL A 24 25.91 50.49 -13.41
N LEU A 25 24.60 50.33 -13.58
CA LEU A 25 23.93 49.57 -14.65
C LEU A 25 24.49 49.79 -16.06
N LEU A 26 24.52 48.72 -16.86
CA LEU A 26 24.31 48.79 -18.30
C LEU A 26 22.99 48.07 -18.69
N LYS A 27 22.04 48.86 -19.19
CA LYS A 27 20.82 48.38 -19.86
C LYS A 27 21.18 47.83 -21.23
N LEU A 28 20.47 46.79 -21.67
CA LEU A 28 20.16 46.59 -23.08
C LEU A 28 18.64 46.73 -23.26
N ARG A 29 18.24 47.52 -24.27
CA ARG A 29 16.84 47.72 -24.69
C ARG A 29 16.65 47.16 -26.11
N PRO A 30 15.41 46.87 -26.53
CA PRO A 30 15.12 45.96 -27.64
C PRO A 30 15.19 46.61 -29.02
N SER A 31 15.31 45.78 -30.05
CA SER A 31 15.04 46.12 -31.46
C SER A 31 13.78 45.41 -31.97
N THR A 32 12.94 46.17 -32.66
CA THR A 32 11.63 45.79 -33.23
C THR A 32 11.74 45.07 -34.58
N GLY A 33 10.69 44.34 -35.00
CA GLY A 33 10.52 43.96 -36.41
C GLY A 33 9.62 42.74 -36.68
N LEU A 34 8.44 42.96 -37.29
CA LEU A 34 7.55 41.91 -37.80
C LEU A 34 8.06 41.30 -39.12
N ALA A 35 7.82 40.01 -39.35
CA ALA A 35 7.13 39.44 -40.53
C ALA A 35 7.27 37.91 -40.57
N GLY A 36 6.27 37.19 -41.09
CA GLY A 36 6.23 35.73 -41.07
C GLY A 36 6.36 35.04 -42.44
N ARG A 37 6.27 33.70 -42.38
CA ARG A 37 6.12 32.69 -43.46
C ARG A 37 7.33 32.32 -44.32
N VAL A 38 7.72 31.05 -44.15
CA VAL A 38 7.89 29.99 -45.18
C VAL A 38 8.77 30.29 -46.41
N GLY A 39 9.85 29.50 -46.56
CA GLY A 39 10.38 29.16 -47.88
C GLY A 39 11.91 29.11 -47.99
N LEU A 40 12.54 28.03 -47.53
CA LEU A 40 13.94 27.74 -47.89
C LEU A 40 13.98 26.81 -49.13
N SER A 41 14.08 27.43 -50.31
CA SER A 41 14.39 26.74 -51.56
C SER A 41 15.91 26.75 -51.80
N LEU A 42 16.49 25.59 -52.08
CA LEU A 42 17.92 25.42 -52.34
C LEU A 42 18.23 25.45 -53.85
N THR A 43 18.91 26.52 -54.27
CA THR A 43 19.77 26.59 -55.48
C THR A 43 20.93 27.54 -55.15
N GLY A 44 22.18 27.38 -55.62
CA GLY A 44 22.80 26.34 -56.43
C GLY A 44 23.97 26.93 -57.24
N ALA A 45 25.16 26.30 -57.22
CA ALA A 45 26.38 26.64 -57.99
C ALA A 45 27.13 27.96 -57.60
N HIS A 46 28.46 28.11 -57.74
CA HIS A 46 29.55 27.14 -57.96
C HIS A 46 30.96 27.75 -57.68
N LEU A 47 31.86 26.95 -57.06
CA LEU A 47 33.32 26.81 -57.32
C LEU A 47 34.29 28.01 -57.09
N PRO A 48 35.63 27.79 -56.94
CA PRO A 48 36.43 26.61 -57.35
C PRO A 48 37.34 25.89 -56.31
N GLN A 49 37.50 24.57 -56.53
CA GLN A 49 38.68 23.67 -56.31
C GLN A 49 39.28 23.56 -54.87
N GLY A 50 39.66 22.41 -54.28
CA GLY A 50 39.95 21.02 -54.75
C GLY A 50 41.48 20.79 -54.85
N LEU A 51 42.17 19.78 -54.28
CA LEU A 51 41.90 18.52 -53.53
C LEU A 51 42.88 18.43 -52.31
N ARG A 52 42.56 17.86 -51.12
CA ARG A 52 42.70 16.43 -50.66
C ARG A 52 44.06 15.74 -50.95
N VAL A 53 44.70 14.93 -50.08
CA VAL A 53 44.42 14.41 -48.71
C VAL A 53 45.71 13.81 -48.06
N SER A 54 45.85 13.89 -46.73
CA SER A 54 46.60 12.92 -45.87
C SER A 54 46.21 13.19 -44.39
N GLN A 55 45.45 12.32 -43.71
CA GLN A 55 45.92 11.28 -42.79
C GLN A 55 46.87 11.77 -41.65
N VAL A 56 46.84 11.34 -40.38
CA VAL A 56 45.89 10.69 -39.42
C VAL A 56 46.76 10.16 -38.26
N VAL A 57 46.38 10.46 -37.00
CA VAL A 57 46.71 9.75 -35.72
C VAL A 57 48.16 9.71 -35.17
N ALA A 58 48.31 10.15 -33.90
CA ALA A 58 48.93 9.48 -32.72
C ALA A 58 49.23 10.56 -31.64
N VAL A 59 49.19 10.35 -30.32
CA VAL A 59 49.50 9.15 -29.51
C VAL A 59 48.56 9.02 -28.30
N TYR A 60 47.99 7.83 -28.11
CA TYR A 60 47.91 7.17 -26.79
C TYR A 60 48.92 6.00 -26.81
N ARG A 61 49.54 5.69 -25.66
CA ARG A 61 50.32 4.47 -25.37
C ARG A 61 49.60 3.75 -24.21
N CYS A 62 49.48 2.43 -24.10
CA CYS A 62 50.05 1.29 -24.85
C CYS A 62 49.16 0.02 -24.76
N LEU A 63 49.12 -0.81 -25.82
CA LEU A 63 49.14 -2.31 -25.89
C LEU A 63 48.11 -3.14 -25.07
N GLY A 64 47.40 -4.17 -25.56
CA GLY A 64 47.26 -4.92 -26.85
C GLY A 64 46.67 -6.34 -26.56
N PRO A 65 46.53 -7.33 -27.51
CA PRO A 65 46.38 -7.31 -28.99
C PRO A 65 45.29 -8.29 -29.59
N GLY A 66 45.07 -8.25 -30.93
CA GLY A 66 44.38 -9.29 -31.77
C GLY A 66 42.98 -8.91 -32.31
N GLU A 67 42.78 -8.45 -33.56
CA GLU A 67 42.68 -9.18 -34.87
C GLU A 67 41.40 -10.05 -35.03
N GLU A 68 40.59 -10.00 -36.11
CA GLU A 68 40.74 -9.48 -37.50
C GLU A 68 39.45 -8.82 -38.08
N ALA A 69 39.59 -8.23 -39.29
CA ALA A 69 38.60 -8.11 -40.38
C ALA A 69 37.41 -7.11 -40.29
N LEU A 70 37.59 -5.92 -40.90
CA LEU A 70 36.51 -5.13 -41.48
C LEU A 70 36.90 -4.59 -42.87
N VAL A 71 36.33 -5.17 -43.94
CA VAL A 71 36.32 -4.60 -45.31
C VAL A 71 34.91 -4.78 -45.90
N MET A 72 34.38 -3.72 -46.54
CA MET A 72 33.01 -3.55 -47.04
C MET A 72 31.94 -3.43 -45.91
N PHE A 73 31.22 -2.33 -45.73
CA PHE A 73 30.35 -1.68 -46.71
C PHE A 73 30.07 -0.20 -46.37
N THR A 74 30.65 0.75 -47.12
CA THR A 74 30.18 2.14 -47.16
C THR A 74 28.90 2.25 -47.98
N ARG A 75 27.75 1.87 -47.39
CA ARG A 75 26.42 2.08 -48.00
C ARG A 75 25.23 2.15 -47.03
N VAL A 76 25.43 2.65 -45.80
CA VAL A 76 24.38 2.74 -44.75
C VAL A 76 24.21 4.15 -44.15
N THR A 77 24.97 5.16 -44.59
CA THR A 77 25.02 6.51 -44.02
C THR A 77 23.97 7.49 -44.59
N ARG A 78 22.74 7.01 -44.80
CA ARG A 78 21.55 7.87 -45.05
C ARG A 78 20.29 7.31 -44.38
N SER A 79 20.23 5.99 -44.19
CA SER A 79 19.25 5.38 -43.30
C SER A 79 19.62 5.55 -41.83
N MET A 80 20.91 5.65 -41.47
CA MET A 80 21.31 5.84 -40.06
C MET A 80 20.95 7.21 -39.51
N ASP A 81 21.08 8.32 -40.25
CA ASP A 81 20.68 9.64 -39.71
C ASP A 81 19.16 9.74 -39.54
N LEU A 82 18.39 9.13 -40.44
CA LEU A 82 16.93 9.03 -40.28
C LEU A 82 16.57 8.05 -39.16
N CYS A 83 17.27 6.93 -39.00
CA CYS A 83 17.09 6.03 -37.86
C CYS A 83 17.56 6.63 -36.53
N VAL A 84 18.52 7.56 -36.51
CA VAL A 84 18.97 8.26 -35.29
C VAL A 84 18.04 9.42 -34.96
N LEU A 85 17.47 10.13 -35.94
CA LEU A 85 16.38 11.08 -35.72
C LEU A 85 15.08 10.38 -35.32
N ILE A 86 14.77 9.23 -35.92
CA ILE A 86 13.65 8.37 -35.51
C ILE A 86 13.93 7.81 -34.12
N LEU A 87 15.13 7.28 -33.82
CA LEU A 87 15.50 6.82 -32.48
C LEU A 87 15.49 7.96 -31.46
N LEU A 88 15.90 9.19 -31.80
CA LEU A 88 15.75 10.33 -30.90
C LEU A 88 14.26 10.68 -30.69
N SER A 89 13.43 10.63 -31.74
CA SER A 89 11.97 10.81 -31.60
C SER A 89 11.25 9.65 -30.89
N CYS A 90 11.84 8.44 -30.91
CA CYS A 90 11.35 7.24 -30.23
C CYS A 90 11.96 7.06 -28.83
N VAL A 91 13.07 7.74 -28.52
CA VAL A 91 13.59 7.95 -27.16
C VAL A 91 12.87 9.13 -26.48
N PHE A 92 12.26 10.02 -27.28
CA PHE A 92 11.11 10.84 -26.87
C PHE A 92 9.77 10.06 -26.86
N GLN A 93 9.78 8.73 -26.79
CA GLN A 93 8.66 8.05 -26.13
C GLN A 93 8.68 8.44 -24.66
N PHE A 94 7.72 9.29 -24.28
CA PHE A 94 7.49 9.85 -22.96
C PHE A 94 8.11 9.04 -21.82
N ILE A 95 9.15 9.59 -21.19
CA ILE A 95 9.56 9.16 -19.85
C ILE A 95 8.36 9.46 -18.95
N HIS A 96 7.60 8.42 -18.62
CA HIS A 96 6.38 8.54 -17.83
C HIS A 96 6.67 9.30 -16.52
N GLY A 97 5.90 10.34 -16.24
CA GLY A 97 6.11 11.21 -15.09
C GLY A 97 6.67 12.60 -15.37
N GLN A 98 7.24 12.87 -16.57
CA GLN A 98 7.86 14.17 -16.84
C GLN A 98 6.85 15.30 -17.15
N PRO A 99 7.12 16.53 -16.68
CA PRO A 99 6.43 17.75 -17.14
C PRO A 99 6.60 17.97 -18.65
N ASP A 100 5.63 18.63 -19.28
CA ASP A 100 5.74 19.07 -20.69
C ASP A 100 6.69 20.26 -20.87
N ASP A 101 6.83 20.75 -22.12
CA ASP A 101 7.69 21.91 -22.46
C ASP A 101 7.36 23.22 -21.70
N ARG A 102 6.19 23.30 -21.06
CA ARG A 102 5.74 24.43 -20.21
C ARG A 102 5.92 24.14 -18.72
N GLY A 103 6.36 22.94 -18.36
CA GLY A 103 6.40 22.42 -17.00
C GLY A 103 5.07 21.90 -16.48
N PHE A 104 4.05 21.68 -17.32
CA PHE A 104 2.74 21.18 -16.88
C PHE A 104 2.78 19.65 -16.74
N ILE A 105 2.16 19.14 -15.68
CA ILE A 105 1.76 17.72 -15.57
C ILE A 105 0.23 17.69 -15.62
N SER A 106 -0.35 16.96 -16.57
CA SER A 106 -1.80 16.93 -16.79
C SER A 106 -2.26 15.48 -16.95
N ILE A 107 -2.85 14.93 -15.89
CA ILE A 107 -3.20 13.52 -15.78
C ILE A 107 -4.71 13.37 -15.98
N ASP A 108 -5.06 12.42 -16.84
CA ASP A 108 -6.37 11.81 -16.95
C ASP A 108 -6.31 10.47 -16.20
N CYS A 109 -7.12 10.31 -15.16
CA CYS A 109 -7.02 9.17 -14.25
C CYS A 109 -7.95 8.06 -14.73
N GLY A 110 -7.50 6.81 -14.74
CA GLY A 110 -8.31 5.67 -15.20
C GLY A 110 -8.34 5.42 -16.70
N VAL A 111 -7.83 6.32 -17.56
CA VAL A 111 -7.70 6.03 -18.99
C VAL A 111 -6.67 4.90 -19.24
N PRO A 112 -6.72 4.21 -20.41
CA PRO A 112 -5.79 3.13 -20.70
C PRO A 112 -4.31 3.52 -20.58
N VAL A 113 -3.48 2.58 -20.12
CA VAL A 113 -2.02 2.73 -20.00
C VAL A 113 -1.42 3.21 -21.33
N ASN A 114 -0.52 4.20 -21.23
CA ASN A 114 0.17 4.84 -22.35
C ASN A 114 -0.74 5.59 -23.34
N SER A 115 -1.98 5.88 -22.95
CA SER A 115 -2.84 6.79 -23.71
C SER A 115 -2.48 8.25 -23.45
N SER A 116 -2.62 9.06 -24.50
CA SER A 116 -2.50 10.53 -24.43
C SER A 116 -3.44 11.16 -25.46
N TYR A 117 -3.86 12.40 -25.20
CA TYR A 117 -4.61 13.20 -26.16
C TYR A 117 -4.52 14.68 -25.85
N GLN A 118 -4.66 15.51 -26.88
CA GLN A 118 -4.81 16.95 -26.72
C GLN A 118 -6.31 17.30 -26.57
N ASP A 119 -6.64 18.02 -25.50
CA ASP A 119 -7.97 18.62 -25.33
C ASP A 119 -8.17 19.74 -26.36
N ARG A 120 -9.36 19.78 -26.98
CA ARG A 120 -9.64 20.69 -28.10
C ARG A 120 -9.87 22.13 -27.67
N THR A 121 -10.31 22.34 -26.43
CA THR A 121 -10.67 23.67 -25.92
C THR A 121 -9.44 24.36 -25.34
N SER A 122 -8.71 23.68 -24.46
CA SER A 122 -7.51 24.21 -23.80
C SER A 122 -6.22 23.98 -24.59
N SER A 123 -6.18 23.07 -25.57
CA SER A 123 -4.93 22.61 -26.21
C SER A 123 -3.91 21.99 -25.24
N ILE A 124 -4.33 21.60 -24.03
CA ILE A 124 -3.52 20.86 -23.06
C ILE A 124 -3.49 19.39 -23.46
N THR A 125 -2.30 18.78 -23.42
CA THR A 125 -2.13 17.33 -23.61
C THR A 125 -2.31 16.63 -22.27
N TYR A 126 -3.28 15.74 -22.18
CA TYR A 126 -3.47 14.85 -21.03
C TYR A 126 -2.83 13.48 -21.32
N VAL A 127 -2.29 12.87 -20.27
CA VAL A 127 -1.68 11.52 -20.30
C VAL A 127 -2.30 10.61 -19.24
N SER A 128 -2.20 9.30 -19.44
CA SER A 128 -2.61 8.31 -18.43
C SER A 128 -1.84 8.44 -17.12
N ASP A 129 -2.50 8.11 -16.00
CA ASP A 129 -1.90 8.01 -14.65
C ASP A 129 -0.80 6.94 -14.46
N TYR A 130 -0.52 6.13 -15.48
CA TYR A 130 0.58 5.17 -15.49
C TYR A 130 1.93 5.83 -15.19
N GLY A 131 2.68 5.26 -14.24
CA GLY A 131 3.97 5.78 -13.75
C GLY A 131 3.85 6.80 -12.61
N PHE A 132 2.68 7.40 -12.40
CA PHE A 132 2.42 8.30 -11.25
C PHE A 132 1.86 7.55 -10.03
N ILE A 133 1.20 6.40 -10.24
CA ILE A 133 0.61 5.58 -9.18
C ILE A 133 0.70 4.08 -9.52
N THR A 134 0.80 3.24 -8.50
CA THR A 134 1.01 1.78 -8.61
C THR A 134 -0.17 0.94 -8.12
N SER A 135 -1.20 1.58 -7.56
CA SER A 135 -2.39 0.97 -6.95
C SER A 135 -3.70 1.46 -7.60
N GLY A 136 -4.81 0.88 -7.15
CA GLY A 136 -6.15 1.20 -7.65
C GLY A 136 -6.48 0.58 -9.00
N GLU A 137 -7.75 0.68 -9.37
CA GLU A 137 -8.33 0.11 -10.58
C GLU A 137 -8.95 1.20 -11.44
N ASN A 138 -9.07 0.94 -12.74
CA ASN A 138 -9.63 1.87 -13.72
C ASN A 138 -11.12 1.54 -13.94
N HIS A 139 -11.98 2.55 -13.94
CA HIS A 139 -13.40 2.38 -14.26
C HIS A 139 -13.92 3.48 -15.19
N LYS A 140 -15.02 3.19 -15.88
CA LYS A 140 -15.79 4.17 -16.67
C LYS A 140 -17.02 4.61 -15.91
N ILE A 141 -17.45 5.85 -16.14
CA ILE A 141 -18.73 6.32 -15.62
C ILE A 141 -19.91 5.62 -16.31
N SER A 142 -21.08 5.63 -15.68
CA SER A 142 -22.31 5.16 -16.32
C SER A 142 -22.65 6.04 -17.53
N SER A 143 -23.19 5.41 -18.58
CA SER A 143 -23.66 6.08 -19.80
C SER A 143 -24.70 7.16 -19.52
N ASP A 144 -25.48 7.01 -18.45
CA ASP A 144 -26.56 7.95 -18.08
C ASP A 144 -26.02 9.33 -17.66
N TYR A 145 -24.73 9.40 -17.31
CA TYR A 145 -24.04 10.61 -16.87
C TYR A 145 -23.20 11.24 -17.98
N ILE A 146 -23.03 10.57 -19.14
CA ILE A 146 -22.30 11.10 -20.28
C ILE A 146 -23.15 12.13 -21.03
N LYS A 147 -22.78 13.40 -20.92
CA LYS A 147 -23.41 14.53 -21.63
C LYS A 147 -22.49 15.03 -22.76
N PRO A 148 -23.02 15.56 -23.89
CA PRO A 148 -22.18 16.09 -24.98
C PRO A 148 -21.21 17.22 -24.58
N SER A 149 -21.50 17.94 -23.49
CA SER A 149 -20.66 18.99 -22.92
C SER A 149 -19.66 18.49 -21.85
N LEU A 150 -19.71 17.21 -21.47
CA LEU A 150 -18.83 16.66 -20.46
C LEU A 150 -17.41 16.51 -21.02
N ALA A 151 -16.42 17.06 -20.31
CA ALA A 151 -15.01 16.96 -20.70
C ALA A 151 -14.54 15.50 -20.73
N LYS A 152 -13.73 15.13 -21.73
CA LYS A 152 -13.27 13.74 -21.93
C LYS A 152 -12.62 13.11 -20.70
N ARG A 153 -11.86 13.91 -19.92
CA ARG A 153 -11.21 13.52 -18.65
C ARG A 153 -12.15 13.17 -17.49
N ASN A 154 -13.46 13.21 -17.72
CA ASN A 154 -14.48 12.80 -16.75
C ASN A 154 -15.17 11.49 -17.19
N PHE A 155 -14.75 10.85 -18.30
CA PHE A 155 -15.36 9.60 -18.79
C PHE A 155 -14.78 8.36 -18.10
N ASP A 156 -13.51 8.45 -17.68
CA ASP A 156 -12.77 7.41 -16.98
C ASP A 156 -12.37 7.96 -15.59
N LEU A 157 -12.09 7.08 -14.64
CA LEU A 157 -11.57 7.40 -13.31
C LEU A 157 -10.75 6.25 -12.73
N ARG A 158 -9.84 6.56 -11.80
CA ARG A 158 -9.16 5.54 -10.97
C ARG A 158 -9.77 5.52 -9.58
N PHE A 159 -10.10 4.33 -9.07
CA PHE A 159 -10.69 4.11 -7.75
C PHE A 159 -9.88 3.11 -6.90
N PHE A 160 -10.00 3.22 -5.57
CA PHE A 160 -9.09 2.59 -4.62
C PHE A 160 -9.83 1.73 -3.58
N GLN A 161 -10.19 0.49 -3.97
CA GLN A 161 -10.88 -0.46 -3.09
C GLN A 161 -10.07 -0.89 -1.84
N HIS A 162 -8.75 -0.74 -1.90
CA HIS A 162 -7.80 -1.28 -0.91
C HIS A 162 -6.77 -0.22 -0.48
N GLY A 163 -6.17 -0.44 0.69
CA GLY A 163 -5.24 0.49 1.33
C GLY A 163 -5.95 1.65 2.05
N ALA A 164 -5.43 2.05 3.21
CA ALA A 164 -5.94 3.21 3.94
C ALA A 164 -5.58 4.55 3.26
N ARG A 165 -4.42 4.58 2.57
CA ARG A 165 -3.87 5.74 1.86
C ARG A 165 -3.34 5.31 0.50
N ASN A 166 -3.74 5.99 -0.56
CA ASN A 166 -3.28 5.76 -1.94
C ASN A 166 -2.76 7.07 -2.53
N CYS A 167 -1.52 7.10 -3.04
CA CYS A 167 -0.84 8.33 -3.39
C CYS A 167 -0.30 8.33 -4.82
N TYR A 168 -0.51 9.45 -5.51
CA TYR A 168 0.20 9.82 -6.73
C TYR A 168 1.54 10.45 -6.36
N THR A 169 2.61 10.11 -7.09
CA THR A 169 3.92 10.75 -6.97
C THR A 169 4.20 11.57 -8.22
N LEU A 170 4.13 12.90 -8.08
CA LEU A 170 4.48 13.86 -9.11
C LEU A 170 5.98 14.14 -9.01
N ARG A 171 6.77 13.86 -10.06
CA ARG A 171 8.24 13.89 -10.05
C ARG A 171 8.81 15.01 -10.92
N PHE A 172 10.14 15.15 -10.92
CA PHE A 172 10.90 16.13 -11.73
C PHE A 172 10.52 17.59 -11.42
N LEU A 173 10.18 17.86 -10.16
CA LEU A 173 9.90 19.20 -9.66
C LEU A 173 11.20 19.89 -9.21
N VAL A 174 11.13 21.19 -8.99
CA VAL A 174 12.22 21.98 -8.42
C VAL A 174 11.88 22.30 -6.97
N ALA A 175 12.67 21.77 -6.03
CA ALA A 175 12.50 22.05 -4.60
C ALA A 175 12.57 23.56 -4.34
N GLY A 176 11.66 24.08 -3.51
CA GLY A 176 11.53 25.50 -3.21
C GLY A 176 10.68 26.31 -4.20
N ASN A 177 10.31 25.76 -5.37
CA ASN A 177 9.39 26.43 -6.29
C ASN A 177 7.93 26.29 -5.82
N LYS A 178 7.11 27.26 -6.23
CA LYS A 178 5.65 27.24 -6.04
C LYS A 178 4.98 26.43 -7.14
N TYR A 179 4.00 25.62 -6.74
CA TYR A 179 3.19 24.82 -7.63
C TYR A 179 1.72 24.98 -7.28
N PHE A 180 0.93 25.22 -8.32
CA PHE A 180 -0.52 25.09 -8.28
C PHE A 180 -0.87 23.64 -8.63
N VAL A 181 -1.69 22.99 -7.81
CA VAL A 181 -2.13 21.60 -8.00
C VAL A 181 -3.66 21.53 -7.93
N ARG A 182 -4.29 20.79 -8.85
CA ARG A 182 -5.73 20.55 -8.88
C ARG A 182 -6.04 19.06 -8.95
N ALA A 183 -6.85 18.57 -8.01
CA ALA A 183 -7.46 17.25 -8.08
C ALA A 183 -8.92 17.37 -8.56
N LEU A 184 -9.33 16.54 -9.52
CA LEU A 184 -10.64 16.58 -10.18
C LEU A 184 -11.41 15.28 -9.95
N PHE A 185 -12.70 15.41 -9.63
CA PHE A 185 -13.59 14.32 -9.26
C PHE A 185 -14.91 14.41 -10.02
N TYR A 186 -15.25 13.34 -10.74
CA TYR A 186 -16.55 13.13 -11.36
C TYR A 186 -16.98 11.68 -11.11
N TYR A 187 -17.94 11.48 -10.20
CA TYR A 187 -18.35 10.13 -9.77
C TYR A 187 -19.10 9.38 -10.88
N GLY A 188 -20.03 10.06 -11.57
CA GLY A 188 -20.73 9.53 -12.75
C GLY A 188 -21.43 8.18 -12.53
N ASN A 189 -21.75 7.84 -11.27
CA ASN A 189 -22.27 6.54 -10.85
C ASN A 189 -21.47 5.34 -11.41
N TYR A 190 -20.14 5.40 -11.37
CA TYR A 190 -19.28 4.37 -11.97
C TYR A 190 -19.50 2.96 -11.39
N ASP A 191 -19.78 2.85 -10.10
CA ASP A 191 -19.99 1.59 -9.37
C ASP A 191 -21.45 1.12 -9.35
N GLY A 192 -22.38 1.91 -9.93
CA GLY A 192 -23.81 1.62 -9.95
C GLY A 192 -24.53 1.79 -8.60
N LEU A 193 -23.86 2.24 -7.54
CA LEU A 193 -24.43 2.38 -6.19
C LEU A 193 -25.24 3.68 -6.01
N ASN A 194 -25.06 4.65 -6.90
CA ASN A 194 -25.59 6.01 -6.84
C ASN A 194 -25.42 6.68 -5.47
N LYS A 195 -24.27 6.41 -4.83
CA LYS A 195 -23.92 6.90 -3.50
C LYS A 195 -22.47 7.42 -3.54
N PRO A 196 -22.26 8.70 -3.86
CA PRO A 196 -20.93 9.26 -3.94
C PRO A 196 -20.16 9.06 -2.62
N PRO A 197 -18.87 8.72 -2.68
CA PRO A 197 -18.05 8.46 -1.50
C PRO A 197 -17.57 9.75 -0.83
N VAL A 198 -17.24 9.65 0.47
CA VAL A 198 -16.57 10.72 1.24
C VAL A 198 -15.20 10.24 1.71
N PHE A 199 -14.16 11.00 1.41
CA PHE A 199 -12.76 10.65 1.70
C PHE A 199 -11.87 11.90 1.81
N ASP A 200 -10.69 11.77 2.42
CA ASP A 200 -9.79 12.91 2.60
C ASP A 200 -8.70 12.97 1.52
N LEU A 201 -8.27 14.19 1.20
CA LEU A 201 -7.07 14.50 0.42
C LEU A 201 -5.96 15.01 1.33
N TYR A 202 -4.74 14.59 1.01
CA TYR A 202 -3.50 15.04 1.65
C TYR A 202 -2.50 15.49 0.58
N MET A 203 -1.78 16.57 0.87
CA MET A 203 -0.63 17.05 0.10
C MET A 203 0.64 16.73 0.89
N GLY A 204 1.41 15.73 0.41
CA GLY A 204 2.50 15.15 1.18
C GLY A 204 1.98 14.52 2.47
N ALA A 205 2.51 14.95 3.60
CA ALA A 205 2.07 14.54 4.93
C ALA A 205 0.88 15.36 5.48
N ASN A 206 0.54 16.49 4.86
CA ASN A 206 -0.39 17.48 5.41
C ASN A 206 -1.80 17.30 4.84
N TYR A 207 -2.82 17.52 5.67
CA TYR A 207 -4.21 17.50 5.25
C TYR A 207 -4.47 18.62 4.22
N TRP A 208 -5.31 18.35 3.23
CA TRP A 208 -5.71 19.31 2.20
C TRP A 208 -7.21 19.58 2.25
N HIS A 209 -8.06 18.56 2.05
CA HIS A 209 -9.51 18.76 2.00
C HIS A 209 -10.31 17.46 2.17
N GLU A 210 -11.56 17.53 2.62
CA GLU A 210 -12.52 16.42 2.55
C GLU A 210 -13.23 16.47 1.18
N VAL A 211 -13.06 15.42 0.36
CA VAL A 211 -13.86 15.26 -0.86
C VAL A 211 -15.22 14.70 -0.46
N ASN A 212 -16.23 15.57 -0.53
CA ASN A 212 -17.62 15.25 -0.24
C ASN A 212 -18.48 15.65 -1.46
N ILE A 213 -18.94 14.66 -2.22
CA ILE A 213 -19.62 14.87 -3.50
C ILE A 213 -21.13 14.73 -3.28
N SER A 214 -21.88 15.81 -3.50
CA SER A 214 -23.31 15.89 -3.19
C SER A 214 -24.22 15.23 -4.24
N ASP A 215 -23.81 15.17 -5.50
CA ASP A 215 -24.60 14.65 -6.62
C ASP A 215 -23.71 13.85 -7.58
N ALA A 216 -24.24 12.75 -8.13
CA ALA A 216 -23.45 11.86 -8.98
C ALA A 216 -23.06 12.46 -10.35
N ALA A 217 -23.76 13.50 -10.81
CA ALA A 217 -23.47 14.28 -11.98
C ALA A 217 -22.70 15.59 -11.68
N ALA A 218 -22.29 15.84 -10.43
CA ALA A 218 -21.47 16.99 -10.08
C ALA A 218 -20.01 16.78 -10.51
N VAL A 219 -19.43 17.81 -11.17
CA VAL A 219 -17.98 17.94 -11.34
C VAL A 219 -17.46 18.73 -10.14
N SER A 220 -16.57 18.14 -9.36
CA SER A 220 -15.95 18.79 -8.20
C SER A 220 -14.44 18.82 -8.38
N TRP A 221 -13.78 19.92 -8.01
CA TRP A 221 -12.32 20.00 -8.01
C TRP A 221 -11.82 20.75 -6.79
N MET A 222 -10.63 20.36 -6.35
CA MET A 222 -9.91 21.00 -5.25
C MET A 222 -8.62 21.57 -5.82
N ASP A 223 -8.38 22.87 -5.61
CA ASP A 223 -7.12 23.53 -5.96
C ASP A 223 -6.31 23.78 -4.68
N ILE A 224 -4.97 23.67 -4.75
CA ILE A 224 -4.03 24.11 -3.72
C ILE A 224 -2.80 24.76 -4.34
N ILE A 225 -2.23 25.75 -3.65
CA ILE A 225 -0.95 26.35 -3.98
C ILE A 225 0.03 26.04 -2.85
N VAL A 226 1.13 25.35 -3.18
CA VAL A 226 2.17 24.89 -2.24
C VAL A 226 3.57 25.23 -2.73
N VAL A 227 4.53 25.25 -1.81
CA VAL A 227 5.96 25.13 -2.14
C VAL A 227 6.33 23.65 -2.16
N ALA A 228 7.00 23.18 -3.22
CA ALA A 228 7.52 21.81 -3.25
C ALA A 228 8.70 21.65 -2.26
N PRO A 229 8.65 20.74 -1.28
CA PRO A 229 9.74 20.54 -0.33
C PRO A 229 10.93 19.77 -0.94
N ALA A 230 10.70 19.08 -2.06
CA ALA A 230 11.66 18.24 -2.75
C ALA A 230 11.45 18.30 -4.28
N ASP A 231 12.17 17.45 -5.02
CA ASP A 231 12.01 17.20 -6.46
C ASP A 231 10.74 16.37 -6.80
N TYR A 232 9.86 16.17 -5.81
CA TYR A 232 8.59 15.47 -5.94
C TYR A 232 7.51 16.07 -5.02
N LEU A 233 6.25 15.77 -5.33
CA LEU A 233 5.07 15.99 -4.49
C LEU A 233 4.21 14.72 -4.44
N HIS A 234 3.59 14.45 -3.30
CA HIS A 234 2.61 13.38 -3.15
C HIS A 234 1.19 13.96 -3.06
N VAL A 235 0.25 13.41 -3.83
CA VAL A 235 -1.19 13.69 -3.69
C VAL A 235 -1.87 12.41 -3.27
N CYS A 236 -2.35 12.38 -2.04
CA CYS A 236 -2.82 11.16 -1.37
C CYS A 236 -4.33 11.22 -1.11
N LEU A 237 -5.04 10.15 -1.49
CA LEU A 237 -6.42 9.89 -1.14
C LEU A 237 -6.46 8.95 0.06
N VAL A 238 -7.18 9.33 1.11
CA VAL A 238 -7.28 8.61 2.39
C VAL A 238 -8.71 8.13 2.63
N ASN A 239 -8.89 6.82 2.80
CA ASN A 239 -10.20 6.19 2.93
C ASN A 239 -10.75 6.33 4.37
N LYS A 240 -11.90 7.00 4.53
CA LYS A 240 -12.59 7.21 5.82
C LYS A 240 -13.62 6.11 6.15
N GLY A 241 -13.76 5.09 5.30
CA GLY A 241 -14.80 4.06 5.38
C GLY A 241 -16.16 4.49 4.83
N MET A 242 -16.27 5.70 4.27
CA MET A 242 -17.53 6.27 3.74
C MET A 242 -17.64 6.11 2.22
N GLY A 243 -17.34 4.92 1.71
CA GLY A 243 -17.29 4.58 0.28
C GLY A 243 -15.87 4.48 -0.26
N THR A 244 -15.72 4.27 -1.56
CA THR A 244 -14.42 3.99 -2.19
C THR A 244 -13.80 5.28 -2.77
N PRO A 245 -12.62 5.73 -2.29
CA PRO A 245 -11.94 6.90 -2.86
C PRO A 245 -11.65 6.73 -4.34
N PHE A 246 -11.75 7.82 -5.10
CA PHE A 246 -11.48 7.83 -6.53
C PHE A 246 -10.99 9.21 -7.00
N ILE A 247 -10.44 9.29 -8.21
CA ILE A 247 -10.04 10.54 -8.86
C ILE A 247 -10.19 10.41 -10.38
N SER A 248 -10.63 11.48 -11.03
CA SER A 248 -10.83 11.56 -12.49
C SER A 248 -9.70 12.32 -13.20
N GLY A 249 -9.03 13.24 -12.51
CA GLY A 249 -7.86 13.90 -13.06
C GLY A 249 -6.98 14.59 -12.02
N LEU A 250 -5.71 14.79 -12.35
CA LEU A 250 -4.74 15.47 -11.50
C LEU A 250 -3.86 16.39 -12.35
N ASP A 251 -3.86 17.68 -12.03
CA ASP A 251 -3.09 18.71 -12.72
C ASP A 251 -2.06 19.33 -11.79
N LEU A 252 -0.86 19.61 -12.29
CA LEU A 252 0.14 20.44 -11.65
C LEU A 252 0.66 21.50 -12.64
N ARG A 253 0.81 22.73 -12.16
CA ARG A 253 1.27 23.90 -12.91
C ARG A 253 2.36 24.63 -12.11
N PRO A 254 3.53 24.94 -12.69
CA PRO A 254 4.55 25.72 -12.00
C PRO A 254 4.10 27.19 -11.91
N LEU A 255 4.32 27.82 -10.75
CA LEU A 255 4.09 29.25 -10.58
C LEU A 255 5.41 30.00 -10.41
N ARG A 256 5.43 31.26 -10.88
CA ARG A 256 6.54 32.19 -10.55
C ARG A 256 6.58 32.38 -9.03
N THR A 257 7.77 32.39 -8.44
CA THR A 257 7.97 32.52 -6.98
C THR A 257 7.33 33.79 -6.38
N THR A 258 7.23 34.85 -7.18
CA THR A 258 6.58 36.13 -6.84
C THR A 258 5.06 36.07 -6.74
N LEU A 259 4.40 35.04 -7.30
CA LEU A 259 2.94 34.93 -7.27
C LEU A 259 2.45 34.35 -5.94
N TYR A 260 1.30 34.82 -5.47
CA TYR A 260 0.69 34.44 -4.19
C TYR A 260 1.72 34.49 -3.03
N PRO A 261 2.18 35.69 -2.63
CA PRO A 261 3.27 35.86 -1.65
C PRO A 261 2.97 35.25 -0.27
N GLU A 262 1.70 34.99 0.03
CA GLU A 262 1.21 34.31 1.24
C GLU A 262 1.61 32.82 1.28
N VAL A 263 1.90 32.20 0.13
CA VAL A 263 2.36 30.80 0.05
C VAL A 263 3.86 30.73 0.30
N ASN A 264 4.27 29.86 1.23
CA ASN A 264 5.67 29.62 1.58
C ASN A 264 5.86 28.21 2.16
N ALA A 265 7.06 27.87 2.65
CA ALA A 265 7.37 26.52 3.14
C ALA A 265 6.60 26.09 4.41
N SER A 266 6.00 27.03 5.15
CA SER A 266 5.17 26.74 6.35
C SER A 266 3.67 26.98 6.13
N GLN A 267 3.23 27.40 4.94
CA GLN A 267 1.84 27.79 4.70
C GLN A 267 1.42 27.60 3.24
N SER A 268 0.26 26.98 3.05
CA SER A 268 -0.38 26.76 1.75
C SER A 268 -1.68 27.56 1.62
N LEU A 269 -2.15 27.70 0.38
CA LEU A 269 -3.48 28.27 0.08
C LEU A 269 -4.34 27.21 -0.61
N VAL A 270 -5.42 26.77 0.04
CA VAL A 270 -6.40 25.81 -0.50
C VAL A 270 -7.62 26.58 -1.01
N LEU A 271 -8.02 26.40 -2.26
CA LEU A 271 -9.22 27.07 -2.79
C LEU A 271 -10.48 26.38 -2.24
N ILE A 272 -11.31 27.13 -1.54
CA ILE A 272 -12.54 26.60 -0.92
C ILE A 272 -13.63 26.52 -1.99
N SER A 273 -14.38 25.41 -2.05
CA SER A 273 -15.61 25.25 -2.85
C SER A 273 -15.54 25.81 -4.29
N SER A 274 -14.39 25.66 -4.95
CA SER A 274 -14.12 26.20 -6.29
C SER A 274 -14.27 27.74 -6.44
N ASN A 275 -14.13 28.49 -5.34
CA ASN A 275 -14.41 29.93 -5.29
C ASN A 275 -13.31 30.83 -5.92
N ARG A 276 -13.11 30.70 -7.23
CA ARG A 276 -12.34 31.64 -8.06
C ARG A 276 -13.27 32.16 -9.15
N PHE A 277 -13.59 33.45 -9.08
CA PHE A 277 -14.76 34.00 -9.76
C PHE A 277 -14.45 35.19 -10.67
N ASN A 278 -15.02 35.19 -11.87
CA ASN A 278 -15.17 36.37 -12.72
C ASN A 278 -16.60 36.93 -12.62
N LEU A 279 -16.75 38.26 -12.66
CA LEU A 279 -18.05 38.93 -12.58
C LEU A 279 -18.60 39.21 -13.99
N GLY A 280 -18.81 38.12 -14.75
CA GLY A 280 -19.35 38.11 -16.11
C GLY A 280 -18.38 37.55 -17.16
N PRO A 281 -18.87 37.11 -18.33
CA PRO A 281 -20.29 37.06 -18.72
C PRO A 281 -21.08 35.95 -18.01
N THR A 282 -22.41 36.09 -18.00
CA THR A 282 -23.36 35.12 -17.40
C THR A 282 -23.70 33.91 -18.28
N ASP A 283 -22.77 33.48 -19.14
CA ASP A 283 -22.92 32.35 -20.06
C ASP A 283 -22.48 30.99 -19.47
N ASN A 284 -22.08 30.98 -18.18
CA ASN A 284 -21.46 29.85 -17.49
C ASN A 284 -20.18 29.30 -18.16
N SER A 285 -19.50 30.12 -18.98
CA SER A 285 -18.18 29.77 -19.49
C SER A 285 -17.15 29.75 -18.36
N ILE A 286 -16.18 28.84 -18.47
CA ILE A 286 -15.05 28.77 -17.54
C ILE A 286 -13.83 29.35 -18.25
N ILE A 287 -13.31 30.48 -17.78
CA ILE A 287 -12.08 31.05 -18.31
C ILE A 287 -10.91 30.26 -17.72
N ARG A 288 -10.05 29.73 -18.60
CA ARG A 288 -8.85 28.95 -18.25
C ARG A 288 -7.79 29.07 -19.36
N TYR A 289 -6.75 28.23 -19.33
CA TYR A 289 -5.76 28.15 -20.40
C TYR A 289 -6.42 27.87 -21.78
N PRO A 290 -6.02 28.57 -22.87
CA PRO A 290 -4.85 29.45 -22.99
C PRO A 290 -5.04 30.90 -22.53
N SER A 291 -6.26 31.32 -22.17
CA SER A 291 -6.53 32.70 -21.72
C SER A 291 -5.91 33.00 -20.36
N ASP A 292 -5.90 32.02 -19.45
CA ASP A 292 -5.09 32.04 -18.22
C ASP A 292 -3.81 31.21 -18.42
N PRO A 293 -2.60 31.81 -18.41
CA PRO A 293 -1.36 31.06 -18.60
C PRO A 293 -1.05 30.07 -17.47
N HIS A 294 -1.70 30.22 -16.31
CA HIS A 294 -1.54 29.34 -15.14
C HIS A 294 -2.61 28.24 -15.05
N ASP A 295 -3.53 28.16 -16.02
CA ASP A 295 -4.62 27.17 -16.08
C ASP A 295 -5.51 27.10 -14.81
N ARG A 296 -5.67 28.24 -14.14
CA ARG A 296 -6.71 28.45 -13.14
C ARG A 296 -8.07 28.40 -13.83
N LEU A 297 -9.06 27.77 -13.18
CA LEU A 297 -10.45 27.86 -13.59
C LEU A 297 -11.05 29.09 -12.91
N TRP A 298 -11.68 29.95 -13.69
CA TRP A 298 -12.51 31.06 -13.24
C TRP A 298 -13.96 30.79 -13.70
N SER A 299 -14.89 30.75 -12.75
CA SER A 299 -16.32 30.57 -13.01
C SER A 299 -17.10 31.85 -12.75
N THR A 300 -18.22 32.05 -13.45
CA THR A 300 -19.05 33.24 -13.21
C THR A 300 -19.70 33.19 -11.83
N TYR A 301 -19.68 34.30 -11.09
CA TYR A 301 -20.43 34.48 -9.84
C TYR A 301 -21.68 35.34 -10.09
N ASP A 302 -22.85 34.73 -9.97
CA ASP A 302 -24.14 35.32 -10.35
C ASP A 302 -24.99 35.79 -9.16
N SER A 303 -24.61 35.48 -7.92
CA SER A 303 -25.42 35.73 -6.72
C SER A 303 -25.37 37.16 -6.15
N ILE A 304 -24.85 38.15 -6.90
CA ILE A 304 -24.96 39.57 -6.52
C ILE A 304 -26.39 40.05 -6.84
N PRO A 305 -27.19 40.53 -5.89
CA PRO A 305 -28.57 40.92 -6.19
C PRO A 305 -28.64 42.17 -7.09
N ASN A 306 -29.43 42.09 -8.17
CA ASN A 306 -29.72 43.20 -9.09
C ASN A 306 -28.47 43.87 -9.71
N TRP A 307 -27.43 43.09 -9.99
CA TRP A 307 -26.26 43.57 -10.71
C TRP A 307 -26.51 43.77 -12.20
N ASN A 308 -25.74 44.67 -12.80
CA ASN A 308 -25.62 44.83 -14.25
C ASN A 308 -24.20 44.46 -14.67
N GLU A 309 -24.07 43.78 -15.81
CA GLU A 309 -22.79 43.44 -16.41
C GLU A 309 -22.18 44.66 -17.13
N VAL A 310 -20.89 44.89 -16.93
CA VAL A 310 -20.06 45.87 -17.66
C VAL A 310 -18.90 45.11 -18.27
N SER A 311 -18.70 45.26 -19.58
CA SER A 311 -17.61 44.59 -20.29
C SER A 311 -16.89 45.51 -21.26
N THR A 312 -15.68 45.11 -21.67
CA THR A 312 -14.88 45.81 -22.67
C THR A 312 -14.15 44.82 -23.57
N THR A 313 -13.99 45.18 -24.85
CA THR A 313 -13.16 44.43 -25.80
C THR A 313 -11.69 44.85 -25.74
N SER A 314 -11.35 45.90 -24.99
CA SER A 314 -9.98 46.38 -24.82
C SER A 314 -9.21 45.48 -23.86
N VAL A 315 -7.91 45.27 -24.10
CA VAL A 315 -7.06 44.50 -23.19
C VAL A 315 -6.87 45.29 -21.88
N VAL A 316 -7.14 44.63 -20.75
CA VAL A 316 -6.84 45.13 -19.41
C VAL A 316 -5.43 44.67 -19.03
N GLN A 317 -4.59 45.60 -18.56
CA GLN A 317 -3.16 45.36 -18.36
C GLN A 317 -2.83 45.10 -16.88
N ASN A 318 -1.95 44.13 -16.61
CA ASN A 318 -1.39 43.93 -15.28
C ASN A 318 -0.15 44.81 -15.09
N TYR A 319 0.09 45.30 -13.87
CA TYR A 319 1.33 45.98 -13.52
C TYR A 319 2.51 45.00 -13.47
N LEU A 320 3.74 45.50 -13.70
CA LEU A 320 4.96 44.68 -13.67
C LEU A 320 5.23 44.02 -12.30
N ASN A 321 4.68 44.57 -11.24
CA ASN A 321 4.76 44.08 -9.86
C ASN A 321 3.48 43.37 -9.39
N ASP A 322 2.55 43.02 -10.30
CA ASP A 322 1.39 42.21 -9.97
C ASP A 322 1.81 40.83 -9.45
N VAL A 323 1.22 40.43 -8.33
CA VAL A 323 1.52 39.20 -7.59
C VAL A 323 0.43 38.13 -7.73
N TYR A 324 -0.59 38.37 -8.56
CA TYR A 324 -1.62 37.36 -8.86
C TYR A 324 -1.72 37.05 -10.35
N ASP A 325 -1.36 37.98 -11.25
CA ASP A 325 -1.27 37.75 -12.70
C ASP A 325 -2.61 37.29 -13.30
N VAL A 326 -3.69 38.00 -12.96
CA VAL A 326 -5.06 37.68 -13.41
C VAL A 326 -5.17 37.92 -14.93
N PRO A 327 -5.78 37.00 -15.70
CA PRO A 327 -5.83 37.16 -17.15
C PRO A 327 -6.77 38.29 -17.58
N SER A 328 -6.40 39.02 -18.64
CA SER A 328 -7.25 40.10 -19.19
C SER A 328 -8.67 39.63 -19.53
N ALA A 329 -8.88 38.37 -19.92
CA ALA A 329 -10.21 37.84 -20.25
C ALA A 329 -11.16 37.83 -19.04
N VAL A 330 -10.63 37.64 -17.83
CA VAL A 330 -11.38 37.77 -16.57
C VAL A 330 -11.64 39.25 -16.27
N MET A 331 -10.60 40.07 -16.34
CA MET A 331 -10.68 41.49 -15.98
C MET A 331 -11.49 42.35 -16.96
N GLN A 332 -11.72 41.86 -18.19
CA GLN A 332 -12.55 42.49 -19.22
C GLN A 332 -14.05 42.54 -18.89
N ASN A 333 -14.48 41.89 -17.81
CA ASN A 333 -15.86 41.88 -17.33
C ASN A 333 -15.93 42.36 -15.88
N ALA A 334 -17.06 42.92 -15.48
CA ALA A 334 -17.30 43.38 -14.13
C ALA A 334 -18.79 43.49 -13.79
N ALA A 335 -19.07 43.37 -12.49
CA ALA A 335 -20.37 43.69 -11.91
C ALA A 335 -20.43 45.15 -11.45
N THR A 336 -21.53 45.82 -11.78
CA THR A 336 -21.95 47.11 -11.21
C THR A 336 -23.40 47.01 -10.73
N VAL A 337 -23.93 48.02 -10.05
CA VAL A 337 -25.36 48.11 -9.68
C VAL A 337 -25.95 49.47 -10.06
N ASN A 338 -27.28 49.60 -10.02
CA ASN A 338 -27.97 50.90 -10.18
C ASN A 338 -28.05 51.71 -8.86
N GLY A 339 -27.42 51.23 -7.78
CA GLY A 339 -27.41 51.87 -6.46
C GLY A 339 -26.02 52.36 -6.04
N SER A 340 -25.94 52.96 -4.85
CA SER A 340 -24.66 53.43 -4.26
C SER A 340 -23.85 52.32 -3.57
N ARG A 341 -24.29 51.06 -3.62
CA ARG A 341 -23.70 49.97 -2.83
C ARG A 341 -23.84 48.61 -3.50
N ILE A 342 -22.73 47.87 -3.60
CA ILE A 342 -22.74 46.43 -3.89
C ILE A 342 -22.61 45.71 -2.55
N ASP A 343 -23.59 44.86 -2.22
CA ASP A 343 -23.55 44.01 -1.04
C ASP A 343 -23.62 42.54 -1.47
N PHE A 344 -22.73 41.73 -0.91
CA PHE A 344 -22.77 40.28 -1.02
C PHE A 344 -22.25 39.65 0.28
N SER A 345 -22.60 38.38 0.49
CA SER A 345 -22.20 37.64 1.67
C SER A 345 -21.62 36.30 1.28
N TRP A 346 -20.72 35.79 2.12
CA TRP A 346 -19.97 34.58 1.85
C TRP A 346 -19.80 33.78 3.13
N GLY A 347 -20.38 32.59 3.21
CA GLY A 347 -20.14 31.66 4.31
C GLY A 347 -19.28 30.49 3.86
N PRO A 348 -18.03 30.33 4.33
CA PRO A 348 -17.39 29.02 4.31
C PRO A 348 -18.16 28.12 5.27
N SER A 349 -18.55 26.93 4.81
CA SER A 349 -19.33 26.00 5.60
C SER A 349 -18.51 25.45 6.78
N VAL A 350 -18.70 26.08 7.94
CA VAL A 350 -18.35 25.57 9.28
C VAL A 350 -16.86 25.32 9.54
N ASN A 351 -16.02 26.36 9.51
CA ASN A 351 -14.86 26.40 10.41
C ASN A 351 -14.46 27.82 10.85
N ILE A 352 -14.63 28.12 12.15
CA ILE A 352 -14.33 29.42 12.77
C ILE A 352 -12.89 29.53 13.32
N SER A 353 -12.13 28.43 13.43
CA SER A 353 -10.73 28.47 13.88
C SER A 353 -9.73 28.66 12.74
N SER A 354 -10.18 28.49 11.48
CA SER A 354 -9.35 28.68 10.29
C SER A 354 -9.10 30.15 9.96
N SER A 355 -8.02 30.43 9.24
CA SER A 355 -7.78 31.73 8.61
C SER A 355 -8.09 31.67 7.11
N TYR A 356 -8.57 32.77 6.56
CA TYR A 356 -9.02 32.86 5.18
C TYR A 356 -8.35 34.04 4.48
N PHE A 357 -7.90 33.85 3.25
CA PHE A 357 -7.25 34.87 2.43
C PHE A 357 -8.15 35.23 1.26
N PHE A 358 -8.47 36.52 1.13
CA PHE A 358 -9.31 37.05 0.07
C PHE A 358 -8.47 37.90 -0.89
N VAL A 359 -8.86 37.89 -2.17
CA VAL A 359 -8.42 38.86 -3.17
C VAL A 359 -9.63 39.37 -3.95
N PHE A 360 -9.78 40.69 -4.05
CA PHE A 360 -10.77 41.36 -4.88
C PHE A 360 -10.07 42.15 -5.97
N TYR A 361 -10.51 41.99 -7.22
CA TYR A 361 -9.88 42.58 -8.39
C TYR A 361 -10.77 43.64 -9.03
N PHE A 362 -10.13 44.73 -9.45
CA PHE A 362 -10.79 45.92 -9.94
C PHE A 362 -10.07 46.48 -11.18
N SER A 363 -10.85 46.95 -12.16
CA SER A 363 -10.42 47.79 -13.28
C SER A 363 -11.62 48.60 -13.73
N GLU A 364 -11.46 49.90 -13.98
CA GLU A 364 -12.46 50.66 -14.72
C GLU A 364 -12.40 50.23 -16.19
N LEU A 365 -13.57 49.92 -16.76
CA LEU A 365 -13.73 49.38 -18.11
C LEU A 365 -14.35 50.40 -19.07
N GLN A 366 -15.04 51.40 -18.52
CA GLN A 366 -15.74 52.44 -19.25
C GLN A 366 -14.83 53.67 -19.39
N ASN A 367 -14.69 54.19 -20.63
CA ASN A 367 -14.04 55.47 -20.86
C ASN A 367 -14.98 56.61 -20.42
N VAL A 368 -14.95 56.91 -19.13
CA VAL A 368 -15.87 57.85 -18.46
C VAL A 368 -15.47 59.30 -18.73
N GLN A 369 -16.48 60.17 -18.86
CA GLN A 369 -16.26 61.61 -19.07
C GLN A 369 -15.50 62.24 -17.90
N SER A 370 -14.74 63.31 -18.15
CA SER A 370 -13.80 63.91 -17.18
C SER A 370 -14.43 64.48 -15.89
N ASN A 371 -15.76 64.53 -15.81
CA ASN A 371 -16.55 64.94 -14.64
C ASN A 371 -17.18 63.75 -13.88
N ALA A 372 -17.09 62.53 -14.40
CA ALA A 372 -17.66 61.34 -13.79
C ALA A 372 -16.60 60.61 -12.94
N LEU A 373 -16.94 60.32 -11.69
CA LEU A 373 -16.04 59.70 -10.72
C LEU A 373 -16.65 58.42 -10.17
N ARG A 374 -15.93 57.30 -10.34
CA ARG A 374 -16.17 56.07 -9.58
C ARG A 374 -15.25 56.04 -8.38
N GLN A 375 -15.81 56.13 -7.18
CA GLN A 375 -15.03 56.14 -5.94
C GLN A 375 -15.80 55.52 -4.78
N PHE A 376 -15.26 54.47 -4.17
CA PHE A 376 -15.95 53.69 -3.14
C PHE A 376 -15.02 53.19 -2.04
N ASP A 377 -15.60 52.86 -0.90
CA ASP A 377 -14.94 52.18 0.21
C ASP A 377 -15.22 50.67 0.16
N ILE A 378 -14.20 49.87 0.44
CA ILE A 378 -14.24 48.41 0.51
C ILE A 378 -14.36 48.03 1.98
N ILE A 379 -15.51 47.50 2.38
CA ILE A 379 -15.84 47.18 3.77
C ILE A 379 -16.06 45.68 3.89
N ILE A 380 -15.34 45.02 4.79
CA ILE A 380 -15.52 43.60 5.11
C ILE A 380 -15.79 43.48 6.61
N ASN A 381 -16.92 42.88 6.98
CA ASN A 381 -17.39 42.75 8.36
C ASN A 381 -17.34 44.08 9.15
N ASN A 382 -17.89 45.14 8.55
CA ASN A 382 -17.90 46.50 9.09
C ASN A 382 -16.53 47.16 9.29
N LYS A 383 -15.44 46.56 8.78
CA LYS A 383 -14.10 47.16 8.76
C LYS A 383 -13.72 47.59 7.34
N THR A 384 -13.40 48.87 7.16
CA THR A 384 -12.87 49.39 5.89
C THR A 384 -11.44 48.88 5.65
N TRP A 385 -11.15 48.43 4.43
CA TRP A 385 -9.86 47.87 4.02
C TRP A 385 -8.95 48.89 3.33
N ASN A 386 -9.54 49.82 2.57
CA ASN A 386 -8.83 50.91 1.93
C ASN A 386 -8.54 52.06 2.93
N MET A 387 -7.34 52.62 2.90
CA MET A 387 -6.94 53.75 3.76
C MET A 387 -7.50 55.10 3.29
N GLN A 388 -7.87 55.21 2.02
CA GLN A 388 -8.43 56.38 1.36
C GLN A 388 -9.49 55.88 0.36
N PRO A 389 -10.53 56.68 0.05
CA PRO A 389 -11.55 56.34 -0.95
C PRO A 389 -10.96 55.81 -2.26
N TYR A 390 -11.32 54.58 -2.62
CA TYR A 390 -10.69 53.87 -3.72
C TYR A 390 -11.35 54.18 -5.07
N SER A 391 -10.54 54.41 -6.10
CA SER A 391 -10.96 54.59 -7.49
C SER A 391 -10.15 53.64 -8.38
N PRO A 392 -10.79 52.70 -9.11
CA PRO A 392 -10.06 51.73 -9.91
C PRO A 392 -9.44 52.38 -11.16
N PRO A 393 -8.24 51.97 -11.59
CA PRO A 393 -7.58 52.53 -12.76
C PRO A 393 -8.25 52.05 -14.06
N PHE A 394 -8.20 52.88 -15.10
CA PHE A 394 -8.81 52.57 -16.40
C PHE A 394 -7.95 51.58 -17.21
N LEU A 395 -8.54 50.43 -17.55
CA LEU A 395 -7.90 49.32 -18.27
C LEU A 395 -6.59 48.80 -17.64
N PHE A 396 -6.47 48.91 -16.31
CA PHE A 396 -5.40 48.29 -15.54
C PHE A 396 -5.98 47.47 -14.39
N THR A 397 -5.41 46.29 -14.16
CA THR A 397 -5.74 45.44 -13.02
C THR A 397 -5.13 46.01 -11.75
N ASP A 398 -5.97 46.18 -10.74
CA ASP A 398 -5.56 46.49 -9.37
C ASP A 398 -6.31 45.57 -8.39
N SER A 399 -5.79 45.38 -7.19
CA SER A 399 -6.28 44.34 -6.27
C SER A 399 -6.20 44.73 -4.80
N PHE A 400 -7.20 44.34 -4.03
CA PHE A 400 -7.16 44.37 -2.56
C PHE A 400 -7.16 42.95 -2.03
N SER A 401 -6.14 42.60 -1.25
CA SER A 401 -6.02 41.31 -0.60
C SER A 401 -5.83 41.42 0.92
N GLY A 402 -6.10 40.34 1.64
CA GLY A 402 -5.92 40.30 3.08
C GLY A 402 -6.35 38.99 3.72
N VAL A 403 -5.74 38.68 4.87
CA VAL A 403 -6.10 37.53 5.71
C VAL A 403 -7.08 37.94 6.80
N VAL A 404 -8.12 37.14 7.02
CA VAL A 404 -9.13 37.30 8.06
C VAL A 404 -9.32 36.02 8.87
N GLN A 405 -9.77 36.19 10.11
CA GLN A 405 -10.15 35.09 11.00
C GLN A 405 -11.49 34.47 10.60
N GLY A 406 -11.68 33.19 10.91
CA GLY A 406 -12.83 32.37 10.56
C GLY A 406 -14.15 32.85 11.15
N LEU A 407 -15.16 33.01 10.30
CA LEU A 407 -16.51 33.43 10.67
C LEU A 407 -17.55 32.64 9.89
N ALA A 408 -18.74 32.47 10.47
CA ALA A 408 -19.86 31.76 9.84
C ALA A 408 -20.35 32.43 8.54
N SER A 409 -20.19 33.75 8.45
CA SER A 409 -20.30 34.49 7.19
C SER A 409 -19.46 35.77 7.23
N TYR A 410 -18.97 36.16 6.06
CA TYR A 410 -18.39 37.46 5.77
C TYR A 410 -19.43 38.30 5.02
N SER A 411 -19.65 39.52 5.48
CA SER A 411 -20.36 40.55 4.73
C SER A 411 -19.33 41.41 4.01
N VAL A 412 -19.44 41.49 2.69
CA VAL A 412 -18.59 42.35 1.84
C VAL A 412 -19.47 43.41 1.22
N SER A 413 -19.06 44.67 1.38
CA SER A 413 -19.78 45.84 0.91
C SER A 413 -18.83 46.79 0.20
N LEU A 414 -19.13 47.09 -1.06
CA LEU A 414 -18.50 48.19 -1.80
C LEU A 414 -19.45 49.39 -1.73
N VAL A 415 -19.05 50.49 -1.08
CA VAL A 415 -19.94 51.62 -0.79
C VAL A 415 -19.44 52.88 -1.48
N ALA A 416 -20.21 53.41 -2.43
CA ALA A 416 -19.89 54.65 -3.14
C ALA A 416 -19.80 55.84 -2.15
N THR A 417 -18.75 56.63 -2.32
CA THR A 417 -18.55 57.83 -1.50
C THR A 417 -19.47 58.97 -1.92
N LYS A 418 -19.58 60.00 -1.07
CA LYS A 418 -20.41 61.19 -1.33
C LYS A 418 -20.03 61.96 -2.61
N ASN A 419 -18.80 61.78 -3.09
CA ASN A 419 -18.27 62.45 -4.28
C ASN A 419 -18.44 61.61 -5.56
N ALA A 420 -18.80 60.33 -5.43
CA ALA A 420 -18.94 59.44 -6.57
C ALA A 420 -20.21 59.74 -7.36
N THR A 421 -20.06 59.87 -8.68
CA THR A 421 -21.19 59.99 -9.62
C THR A 421 -21.52 58.65 -10.27
N LEU A 422 -20.67 57.64 -10.08
CA LEU A 422 -20.81 56.30 -10.62
C LEU A 422 -20.88 55.25 -9.50
N PRO A 423 -21.70 54.19 -9.68
CA PRO A 423 -21.81 53.08 -8.73
C PRO A 423 -20.48 52.31 -8.56
N PRO A 424 -20.30 51.54 -7.48
CA PRO A 424 -19.11 50.67 -7.32
C PRO A 424 -19.01 49.63 -8.44
N ILE A 425 -17.82 49.06 -8.63
CA ILE A 425 -17.54 48.03 -9.63
C ILE A 425 -16.67 46.91 -9.03
N LEU A 426 -16.80 45.67 -9.51
CA LEU A 426 -15.99 44.51 -9.12
C LEU A 426 -15.76 43.60 -10.32
N ASN A 427 -14.51 43.25 -10.65
CA ASN A 427 -14.18 42.51 -11.88
C ASN A 427 -14.02 41.00 -11.62
N ALA A 428 -13.31 40.64 -10.56
CA ALA A 428 -13.08 39.25 -10.16
C ALA A 428 -12.82 39.13 -8.65
N MET A 429 -12.87 37.91 -8.12
CA MET A 429 -12.47 37.62 -6.74
C MET A 429 -12.00 36.18 -6.53
N GLU A 430 -11.15 36.00 -5.53
CA GLU A 430 -10.62 34.70 -5.06
C GLU A 430 -10.71 34.60 -3.54
N MET A 431 -10.96 33.39 -3.01
CA MET A 431 -10.84 33.10 -1.58
C MET A 431 -10.19 31.75 -1.35
N TYR A 432 -9.21 31.76 -0.45
CA TYR A 432 -8.44 30.61 -0.04
C TYR A 432 -8.59 30.38 1.46
N LEU A 433 -8.61 29.11 1.84
CA LEU A 433 -8.29 28.66 3.19
C LEU A 433 -6.77 28.73 3.36
N VAL A 434 -6.32 29.35 4.44
CA VAL A 434 -4.90 29.47 4.77
C VAL A 434 -4.54 28.29 5.66
N GLU A 435 -3.96 27.25 5.06
CA GLU A 435 -3.62 26.01 5.77
C GLU A 435 -2.13 26.00 6.16
N PRO A 436 -1.81 25.96 7.48
CA PRO A 436 -0.43 25.83 7.95
C PRO A 436 0.12 24.43 7.65
N ILE A 437 1.38 24.37 7.24
CA ILE A 437 2.08 23.11 7.03
C ILE A 437 2.68 22.68 8.37
N THR A 438 1.97 21.82 9.10
CA THR A 438 2.33 21.38 10.47
C THR A 438 3.05 20.03 10.51
N GLU A 439 2.75 19.13 9.57
CA GLU A 439 3.39 17.82 9.47
C GLU A 439 4.68 17.93 8.65
N VAL A 440 5.82 17.70 9.31
CA VAL A 440 7.12 17.64 8.63
C VAL A 440 7.28 16.27 7.96
N ALA A 441 7.52 16.28 6.66
CA ALA A 441 7.76 15.09 5.85
C ALA A 441 8.97 14.25 6.33
N THR A 442 9.12 13.05 5.79
CA THR A 442 10.39 12.32 5.89
C THR A 442 11.51 13.13 5.25
N ASP A 443 12.75 13.00 5.76
CA ASP A 443 13.93 13.58 5.14
C ASP A 443 13.97 13.24 3.63
N PRO A 444 14.14 14.22 2.72
CA PRO A 444 14.07 13.97 1.28
C PRO A 444 15.10 12.97 0.76
N GLY A 445 16.23 12.80 1.45
CA GLY A 445 17.23 11.77 1.14
C GLY A 445 16.73 10.37 1.51
N ASP A 446 16.26 10.20 2.74
CA ASP A 446 15.66 8.93 3.22
C ASP A 446 14.45 8.53 2.36
N ALA A 447 13.56 9.49 2.06
CA ALA A 447 12.37 9.26 1.25
C ALA A 447 12.70 8.88 -0.21
N ARG A 448 13.68 9.55 -0.84
CA ARG A 448 14.13 9.19 -2.20
C ARG A 448 14.74 7.79 -2.23
N ALA A 449 15.55 7.44 -1.22
CA ALA A 449 16.12 6.11 -1.09
C ALA A 449 15.03 5.03 -0.97
N MET A 450 14.03 5.24 -0.11
CA MET A 450 12.92 4.30 0.05
C MET A 450 12.06 4.14 -1.20
N MET A 451 11.78 5.23 -1.92
CA MET A 451 11.08 5.13 -3.21
C MET A 451 11.88 4.32 -4.25
N ALA A 452 13.21 4.48 -4.30
CA ALA A 452 14.08 3.71 -5.20
C ALA A 452 14.15 2.22 -4.80
N ILE A 453 14.23 1.92 -3.50
CA ILE A 453 14.16 0.55 -2.96
C ILE A 453 12.82 -0.10 -3.31
N GLN A 454 11.72 0.63 -3.13
CA GLN A 454 10.37 0.17 -3.47
C GLN A 454 10.26 -0.18 -4.96
N GLU A 455 10.68 0.74 -5.83
CA GLU A 455 10.60 0.58 -7.28
C GLU A 455 11.44 -0.60 -7.76
N LYS A 456 12.69 -0.71 -7.27
CA LYS A 456 13.61 -1.77 -7.65
C LYS A 456 13.12 -3.17 -7.29
N PHE A 457 12.56 -3.35 -6.09
CA PHE A 457 12.11 -4.66 -5.61
C PHE A 457 10.61 -4.92 -5.82
N GLY A 458 9.85 -3.93 -6.31
CA GLY A 458 8.42 -4.06 -6.57
C GLY A 458 7.57 -4.23 -5.31
N VAL A 459 7.98 -3.67 -4.17
CA VAL A 459 7.32 -3.87 -2.86
C VAL A 459 5.95 -3.18 -2.82
N LYS A 460 4.90 -3.95 -2.52
CA LYS A 460 3.49 -3.50 -2.50
C LYS A 460 2.82 -3.56 -1.11
N ASN A 461 3.60 -3.64 -0.02
CA ASN A 461 3.10 -3.74 1.36
C ASN A 461 2.62 -2.40 1.95
N ASN A 462 1.56 -1.80 1.37
CA ASN A 462 1.01 -0.49 1.77
C ASN A 462 2.01 0.68 1.73
N TRP A 463 3.14 0.52 1.03
CA TRP A 463 4.13 1.57 0.80
C TRP A 463 3.60 2.58 -0.22
N MET A 464 2.84 3.58 0.25
CA MET A 464 2.27 4.64 -0.59
C MET A 464 2.51 5.99 0.07
N GLY A 465 2.97 6.98 -0.71
CA GLY A 465 3.20 8.35 -0.24
C GLY A 465 4.52 8.52 0.53
N ASP A 466 4.53 9.41 1.52
CA ASP A 466 5.72 9.65 2.35
C ASP A 466 5.98 8.48 3.33
N PRO A 467 7.23 7.97 3.48
CA PRO A 467 7.50 6.75 4.25
C PRO A 467 7.20 6.79 5.75
N CYS A 468 7.39 7.94 6.42
CA CYS A 468 7.16 8.08 7.86
C CYS A 468 5.94 8.96 8.18
N ALA A 469 5.56 9.90 7.30
CA ALA A 469 4.68 11.01 7.65
C ALA A 469 3.32 10.99 6.90
N PRO A 470 2.21 11.41 7.55
CA PRO A 470 2.09 11.56 8.99
C PRO A 470 2.18 10.17 9.65
N LYS A 471 2.53 10.12 10.94
CA LYS A 471 2.83 8.86 11.66
C LYS A 471 1.74 7.78 11.55
N ALA A 472 0.47 8.18 11.40
CA ALA A 472 -0.67 7.27 11.23
C ALA A 472 -0.65 6.46 9.92
N PHE A 473 0.15 6.88 8.93
CA PHE A 473 0.31 6.21 7.63
C PHE A 473 1.77 5.86 7.32
N ALA A 474 2.63 5.78 8.34
CA ALA A 474 3.99 5.29 8.18
C ALA A 474 3.98 3.90 7.53
N TRP A 475 4.95 3.66 6.65
CA TRP A 475 5.04 2.42 5.88
C TRP A 475 5.27 1.21 6.79
N GLY A 476 4.64 0.09 6.45
CA GLY A 476 4.86 -1.17 7.17
C GLY A 476 6.31 -1.61 7.10
N ALA A 477 6.78 -2.27 8.16
CA ALA A 477 8.11 -2.86 8.28
C ALA A 477 9.32 -1.88 8.27
N LEU A 478 9.06 -0.59 8.51
CA LEU A 478 10.09 0.38 8.91
C LEU A 478 9.81 0.96 10.31
N ASN A 479 10.84 1.57 10.90
CA ASN A 479 10.69 2.44 12.07
C ASN A 479 11.37 3.79 11.79
N CYS A 480 10.77 4.86 12.29
CA CYS A 480 11.27 6.22 12.12
C CYS A 480 11.42 6.93 13.46
N SER A 481 12.45 7.77 13.58
CA SER A 481 12.51 8.77 14.65
C SER A 481 11.68 9.99 14.25
N TYR A 482 10.78 10.42 15.14
CA TYR A 482 9.94 11.59 14.97
C TYR A 482 10.45 12.76 15.82
N SER A 483 10.53 13.94 15.24
CA SER A 483 10.88 15.18 15.94
C SER A 483 9.84 16.26 15.61
N PRO A 484 9.44 17.11 16.57
CA PRO A 484 8.56 18.25 16.28
C PRO A 484 9.26 19.40 15.53
N VAL A 485 10.57 19.32 15.29
CA VAL A 485 11.38 20.39 14.67
C VAL A 485 12.15 19.91 13.44
N TYR A 486 12.49 18.62 13.36
CA TYR A 486 13.30 18.04 12.29
C TYR A 486 12.52 17.00 11.47
N PRO A 487 12.83 16.83 10.17
CA PRO A 487 12.23 15.79 9.34
C PRO A 487 12.35 14.40 9.95
N SER A 488 11.33 13.56 9.71
CA SER A 488 11.36 12.18 10.18
C SER A 488 12.50 11.41 9.50
N ARG A 489 13.22 10.60 10.27
CA ARG A 489 14.40 9.83 9.80
C ARG A 489 14.17 8.35 9.98
N ILE A 490 14.61 7.54 9.02
CA ILE A 490 14.45 6.08 9.07
C ILE A 490 15.57 5.49 9.93
N THR A 491 15.19 4.68 10.91
CA THR A 491 16.11 4.08 11.90
C THR A 491 16.11 2.56 11.87
N ALA A 492 15.02 1.92 11.44
CA ALA A 492 14.97 0.47 11.22
C ALA A 492 14.24 0.11 9.92
N LEU A 493 14.70 -0.97 9.28
CA LEU A 493 14.04 -1.63 8.16
C LEU A 493 14.09 -3.14 8.38
N ASN A 494 12.92 -3.78 8.40
CA ASN A 494 12.80 -5.23 8.39
C ASN A 494 12.09 -5.65 7.09
N LEU A 495 12.86 -6.16 6.13
CA LEU A 495 12.34 -6.71 4.88
C LEU A 495 12.58 -8.23 4.82
N SER A 496 12.68 -8.89 5.98
CA SER A 496 12.84 -10.34 6.05
C SER A 496 11.64 -11.05 5.42
N SER A 497 11.89 -12.06 4.58
CA SER A 497 10.84 -12.84 3.91
C SER A 497 9.93 -12.03 2.95
N PHE A 498 10.36 -10.86 2.46
CA PHE A 498 9.60 -10.05 1.49
C PHE A 498 9.66 -10.59 0.05
N GLY A 499 10.37 -11.70 -0.19
CA GLY A 499 10.57 -12.27 -1.52
C GLY A 499 11.49 -11.43 -2.41
N LEU A 500 12.32 -10.56 -1.82
CA LEU A 500 13.23 -9.66 -2.54
C LEU A 500 14.21 -10.48 -3.40
N ALA A 501 14.46 -10.05 -4.64
CA ALA A 501 15.32 -10.75 -5.58
C ALA A 501 16.33 -9.83 -6.26
N GLY A 502 17.46 -10.41 -6.69
CA GLY A 502 18.55 -9.68 -7.33
C GLY A 502 19.51 -9.03 -6.33
N ALA A 503 20.29 -8.04 -6.78
CA ALA A 503 21.35 -7.44 -5.97
C ALA A 503 20.83 -6.41 -4.95
N ILE A 504 21.38 -6.45 -3.73
CA ILE A 504 21.18 -5.44 -2.66
C ILE A 504 21.32 -4.03 -3.25
N SER A 505 20.40 -3.11 -2.95
CA SER A 505 20.43 -1.77 -3.56
C SER A 505 21.41 -0.82 -2.89
N THR A 506 22.15 -0.07 -3.73
CA THR A 506 23.00 1.05 -3.30
C THR A 506 22.24 2.12 -2.53
N ASP A 507 20.93 2.23 -2.75
CA ASP A 507 20.05 3.18 -2.08
C ASP A 507 19.96 2.97 -0.57
N PHE A 508 20.14 1.74 -0.08
CA PHE A 508 20.27 1.50 1.37
C PHE A 508 21.44 2.28 1.99
N GLY A 509 22.48 2.59 1.21
CA GLY A 509 23.62 3.41 1.63
C GLY A 509 23.28 4.89 1.86
N ASN A 510 22.15 5.38 1.36
CA ASN A 510 21.71 6.76 1.58
C ASN A 510 21.01 6.96 2.94
N LEU A 511 20.59 5.87 3.60
CA LEU A 511 19.87 5.88 4.88
C LEU A 511 20.82 6.07 6.06
N ASN A 512 21.41 7.27 6.15
CA ASN A 512 22.50 7.58 7.08
C ASN A 512 22.16 7.41 8.58
N THR A 513 20.87 7.38 8.93
CA THR A 513 20.39 7.17 10.31
C THR A 513 20.00 5.72 10.63
N LEU A 514 20.13 4.80 9.67
CA LEU A 514 19.72 3.41 9.81
C LEU A 514 20.59 2.67 10.84
N GLN A 515 19.92 2.08 11.82
CA GLN A 515 20.51 1.33 12.93
C GLN A 515 20.30 -0.18 12.77
N TYR A 516 19.14 -0.56 12.26
CA TYR A 516 18.72 -1.95 12.08
C TYR A 516 18.32 -2.19 10.62
N LEU A 517 18.95 -3.16 9.97
CA LEU A 517 18.58 -3.62 8.63
C LEU A 517 18.50 -5.15 8.60
N ASP A 518 17.31 -5.68 8.36
CA ASP A 518 17.06 -7.10 8.15
C ASP A 518 16.61 -7.33 6.70
N LEU A 519 17.40 -8.10 5.95
CA LEU A 519 17.13 -8.55 4.58
C LEU A 519 17.14 -10.10 4.51
N SER A 520 17.04 -10.78 5.65
CA SER A 520 17.13 -12.23 5.74
C SER A 520 15.99 -12.96 5.02
N HIS A 521 16.15 -14.25 4.74
CA HIS A 521 15.10 -15.11 4.16
C HIS A 521 14.52 -14.58 2.84
N ASN A 522 15.37 -14.00 1.99
CA ASN A 522 15.01 -13.49 0.67
C ASN A 522 15.75 -14.27 -0.44
N ASN A 523 15.53 -13.88 -1.68
CA ASN A 523 16.21 -14.42 -2.86
C ASN A 523 17.24 -13.42 -3.43
N LEU A 524 17.89 -12.65 -2.54
CA LEU A 524 18.93 -11.69 -2.92
C LEU A 524 20.19 -12.43 -3.35
N SER A 525 20.87 -11.90 -4.36
CA SER A 525 22.06 -12.52 -4.97
C SER A 525 23.11 -11.48 -5.32
N GLY A 526 24.33 -11.93 -5.62
CA GLY A 526 25.48 -11.05 -5.85
C GLY A 526 26.37 -10.90 -4.62
N THR A 527 27.28 -9.93 -4.67
CA THR A 527 28.22 -9.62 -3.58
C THR A 527 27.62 -8.68 -2.54
N ILE A 528 28.00 -8.86 -1.28
CA ILE A 528 27.66 -7.91 -0.20
C ILE A 528 28.37 -6.57 -0.49
N PRO A 529 27.65 -5.44 -0.63
CA PRO A 529 28.28 -4.16 -0.95
C PRO A 529 29.02 -3.51 0.23
N ASP A 530 30.18 -2.89 -0.04
CA ASP A 530 31.01 -2.20 0.97
C ASP A 530 30.30 -1.06 1.71
N PHE A 531 29.33 -0.39 1.07
CA PHE A 531 28.62 0.76 1.66
C PHE A 531 27.85 0.38 2.93
N LEU A 532 27.43 -0.88 3.09
CA LEU A 532 26.75 -1.34 4.31
C LEU A 532 27.66 -1.19 5.55
N GLY A 533 28.97 -1.40 5.39
CA GLY A 533 29.94 -1.13 6.45
C GLY A 533 30.24 0.35 6.65
N GLN A 534 29.87 1.22 5.71
CA GLN A 534 30.08 2.68 5.78
C GLN A 534 28.92 3.41 6.48
N LEU A 535 27.72 2.80 6.58
CA LEU A 535 26.59 3.35 7.32
C LEU A 535 26.99 3.67 8.79
N PRO A 536 26.85 4.91 9.27
CA PRO A 536 27.53 5.35 10.49
C PRO A 536 26.87 4.86 11.78
N LEU A 537 25.54 4.64 11.77
CA LEU A 537 24.77 4.21 12.95
C LEU A 537 24.33 2.74 12.91
N LEU A 538 24.73 1.97 11.90
CA LEU A 538 24.28 0.59 11.73
C LEU A 538 24.88 -0.33 12.82
N ILE A 539 24.01 -0.88 13.67
CA ILE A 539 24.33 -1.77 14.79
C ILE A 539 23.80 -3.20 14.60
N PHE A 540 22.84 -3.40 13.69
CA PHE A 540 22.31 -4.72 13.32
C PHE A 540 22.17 -4.85 11.81
N LEU A 541 22.71 -5.94 11.26
CA LEU A 541 22.58 -6.31 9.85
C LEU A 541 22.39 -7.82 9.71
N ASP A 542 21.21 -8.24 9.24
CA ASP A 542 20.93 -9.64 8.89
C ASP A 542 20.77 -9.80 7.37
N LEU A 543 21.65 -10.61 6.78
CA LEU A 543 21.70 -10.99 5.37
C LEU A 543 21.57 -12.52 5.22
N SER A 544 21.20 -13.23 6.29
CA SER A 544 21.18 -14.69 6.30
C SER A 544 20.09 -15.26 5.38
N SER A 545 20.27 -16.52 4.96
CA SER A 545 19.28 -17.25 4.14
C SER A 545 18.94 -16.52 2.83
N ASN A 546 19.97 -16.23 2.02
CA ASN A 546 19.92 -15.63 0.68
C ASN A 546 20.87 -16.39 -0.28
N ASP A 547 21.02 -15.95 -1.54
CA ASP A 547 21.98 -16.48 -2.54
C ASP A 547 23.18 -15.51 -2.76
N LEU A 548 23.65 -14.88 -1.68
CA LEU A 548 24.81 -13.98 -1.71
C LEU A 548 26.11 -14.78 -1.86
N HIS A 549 27.09 -14.19 -2.54
CA HIS A 549 28.36 -14.85 -2.84
C HIS A 549 29.55 -13.88 -2.83
N GLY A 550 30.77 -14.44 -2.73
CA GLY A 550 32.00 -13.66 -2.69
C GLY A 550 32.45 -13.33 -1.27
N VAL A 551 33.31 -12.32 -1.13
CA VAL A 551 33.96 -11.98 0.14
C VAL A 551 33.08 -11.01 0.94
N ILE A 552 33.06 -11.16 2.27
CA ILE A 552 32.41 -10.19 3.17
C ILE A 552 33.28 -8.91 3.26
N PRO A 553 32.73 -7.71 3.00
CA PRO A 553 33.44 -6.44 3.16
C PRO A 553 34.24 -6.31 4.46
N TYR A 554 35.50 -5.88 4.35
CA TYR A 554 36.38 -5.67 5.51
C TYR A 554 35.79 -4.67 6.52
N SER A 555 35.08 -3.65 6.05
CA SER A 555 34.39 -2.66 6.88
C SER A 555 33.29 -3.28 7.76
N LEU A 556 32.59 -4.30 7.27
CA LEU A 556 31.58 -5.06 8.02
C LEU A 556 32.25 -6.03 9.01
N LEU A 557 33.28 -6.76 8.56
CA LEU A 557 34.03 -7.69 9.42
C LEU A 557 34.68 -6.94 10.60
N GLN A 558 35.32 -5.80 10.36
CA GLN A 558 35.95 -4.98 11.39
C GLN A 558 34.95 -4.50 12.44
N LYS A 559 33.80 -3.95 12.02
CA LYS A 559 32.72 -3.51 12.93
C LYS A 559 32.12 -4.67 13.73
N SER A 560 32.04 -5.86 13.13
CA SER A 560 31.52 -7.04 13.81
C SER A 560 32.51 -7.59 14.85
N GLN A 561 33.79 -7.71 14.48
CA GLN A 561 34.88 -8.13 15.38
C GLN A 561 35.08 -7.15 16.55
N SER A 562 34.82 -5.85 16.36
CA SER A 562 34.86 -4.85 17.43
C SER A 562 33.57 -4.77 18.27
N GLY A 563 32.58 -5.63 18.03
CA GLY A 563 31.30 -5.65 18.75
C GLY A 563 30.38 -4.45 18.49
N ILE A 564 30.64 -3.65 17.44
CA ILE A 564 29.83 -2.48 17.07
C ILE A 564 28.62 -2.91 16.23
N LEU A 565 28.78 -3.96 15.41
CA LEU A 565 27.76 -4.47 14.49
C LEU A 565 27.45 -5.94 14.77
N SER A 566 26.20 -6.22 15.12
CA SER A 566 25.65 -7.58 15.04
C SER A 566 25.43 -7.93 13.57
N LEU A 567 26.35 -8.72 13.00
CA LEU A 567 26.34 -9.14 11.60
C LEU A 567 25.95 -10.60 11.49
N ARG A 568 24.90 -10.89 10.71
CA ARG A 568 24.46 -12.26 10.41
C ARG A 568 24.45 -12.48 8.90
N VAL A 569 25.14 -13.52 8.45
CA VAL A 569 25.34 -13.87 7.03
C VAL A 569 25.16 -15.37 6.75
N GLY A 570 24.68 -16.13 7.74
CA GLY A 570 24.53 -17.59 7.67
C GLY A 570 23.64 -18.06 6.52
N ASN A 571 23.71 -19.34 6.16
CA ASN A 571 22.91 -19.97 5.10
C ASN A 571 23.09 -19.37 3.68
N ASN A 572 24.12 -18.55 3.43
CA ASN A 572 24.55 -18.17 2.08
C ASN A 572 25.68 -19.10 1.64
N ALA A 573 25.41 -20.06 0.73
CA ALA A 573 26.32 -21.17 0.43
C ALA A 573 27.65 -20.78 -0.22
N ASN A 574 27.78 -19.55 -0.72
CA ASN A 574 28.90 -19.09 -1.55
C ASN A 574 29.65 -17.88 -0.95
N LEU A 575 29.44 -17.55 0.33
CA LEU A 575 30.19 -16.50 1.03
C LEU A 575 31.54 -17.01 1.58
N CYS A 576 32.58 -16.22 1.35
CA CYS A 576 33.94 -16.45 1.82
C CYS A 576 34.19 -15.55 3.04
N ALA A 577 34.28 -16.15 4.23
CA ALA A 577 34.44 -15.43 5.50
C ALA A 577 35.86 -14.89 5.71
N ASP A 578 36.87 -15.57 5.16
CA ASP A 578 38.26 -15.14 5.15
C ASP A 578 38.61 -14.48 3.81
N GLY A 579 39.39 -13.40 3.84
CA GLY A 579 39.74 -12.57 2.67
C GLY A 579 40.67 -13.22 1.62
N ASN A 580 40.72 -14.55 1.54
CA ASN A 580 41.44 -15.29 0.51
C ASN A 580 40.47 -15.81 -0.56
N ALA A 581 40.94 -15.83 -1.81
CA ALA A 581 40.09 -15.96 -3.00
C ALA A 581 39.14 -17.18 -2.99
N CYS A 582 37.86 -16.92 -3.25
CA CYS A 582 36.85 -17.97 -3.49
C CYS A 582 37.26 -18.83 -4.70
N GLY A 583 37.66 -20.09 -4.46
CA GLY A 583 38.09 -21.01 -5.51
C GLY A 583 36.95 -21.33 -6.50
N SER A 584 37.18 -21.14 -7.79
CA SER A 584 36.16 -21.32 -8.84
C SER A 584 35.81 -22.81 -9.07
N GLY A 585 34.90 -23.35 -8.27
CA GLY A 585 34.49 -24.77 -8.26
C GLY A 585 33.39 -25.19 -9.23
N ARG A 586 33.12 -24.46 -10.33
CA ARG A 586 32.07 -24.86 -11.29
C ARG A 586 32.51 -26.00 -12.21
N LYS A 587 32.16 -27.24 -11.86
CA LYS A 587 32.06 -28.33 -12.86
C LYS A 587 30.90 -28.00 -13.82
N LYS A 588 31.21 -27.72 -15.09
CA LYS A 588 30.20 -27.65 -16.16
C LYS A 588 29.55 -29.02 -16.32
N ILE A 589 28.23 -29.09 -16.21
CA ILE A 589 27.45 -30.25 -16.62
C ILE A 589 27.21 -30.13 -18.13
N ASN A 590 27.58 -31.15 -18.90
CA ASN A 590 27.47 -31.14 -20.36
C ASN A 590 26.00 -31.19 -20.81
N GLY A 591 25.60 -30.28 -21.70
CA GLY A 591 24.22 -30.13 -22.19
C GLY A 591 23.65 -31.29 -23.02
N ALA A 592 24.39 -32.38 -23.20
CA ALA A 592 23.93 -33.56 -23.94
C ALA A 592 22.85 -34.37 -23.20
N LEU A 593 22.80 -34.31 -21.86
CA LEU A 593 21.83 -35.09 -21.08
C LEU A 593 20.41 -34.49 -21.09
N VAL A 594 20.29 -33.18 -21.30
CA VAL A 594 19.01 -32.44 -21.20
C VAL A 594 18.09 -32.74 -22.40
N ALA A 595 18.66 -32.97 -23.58
CA ALA A 595 17.89 -33.30 -24.78
C ALA A 595 17.19 -34.67 -24.71
N ALA A 596 17.74 -35.62 -23.95
CA ALA A 596 17.22 -36.99 -23.86
C ALA A 596 15.92 -37.12 -23.04
N ILE A 597 15.66 -36.18 -22.12
CA ILE A 597 14.50 -36.22 -21.20
C ILE A 597 13.32 -35.40 -21.74
N ILE A 598 13.59 -34.33 -22.49
CA ILE A 598 12.55 -33.40 -22.98
C ILE A 598 11.70 -34.02 -24.10
N ILE A 599 12.32 -34.76 -25.02
CA ILE A 599 11.63 -35.33 -26.20
C ILE A 599 10.55 -36.36 -25.82
N PRO A 600 10.78 -37.33 -24.91
CA PRO A 600 9.73 -38.25 -24.45
C PRO A 600 8.57 -37.53 -23.74
N VAL A 601 8.86 -36.54 -22.89
CA VAL A 601 7.85 -35.85 -22.09
C VAL A 601 6.90 -35.03 -22.98
N ILE A 602 7.43 -34.31 -23.99
CA ILE A 602 6.61 -33.57 -24.95
C ILE A 602 5.73 -34.52 -25.78
N ALA A 603 6.25 -35.67 -26.18
CA ALA A 603 5.47 -36.68 -26.91
C ALA A 603 4.31 -37.23 -26.05
N VAL A 604 4.56 -37.56 -24.78
CA VAL A 604 3.52 -38.03 -23.84
C VAL A 604 2.45 -36.95 -23.59
N ILE A 605 2.85 -35.70 -23.35
CA ILE A 605 1.90 -34.59 -23.14
C ILE A 605 1.04 -34.37 -24.39
N SER A 606 1.64 -34.40 -25.58
CA SER A 606 0.93 -34.26 -26.85
C SER A 606 -0.08 -35.39 -27.07
N LEU A 607 0.30 -36.63 -26.73
CA LEU A 607 -0.58 -37.80 -26.83
C LEU A 607 -1.76 -37.70 -25.85
N CYS A 608 -1.52 -37.28 -24.60
CA CYS A 608 -2.55 -37.06 -23.60
C CYS A 608 -3.54 -35.95 -24.00
N ILE A 609 -3.06 -34.85 -24.58
CA ILE A 609 -3.93 -33.78 -25.10
C ILE A 609 -4.78 -34.29 -26.27
N LEU A 610 -4.20 -35.06 -27.19
CA LEU A 610 -4.93 -35.65 -28.31
C LEU A 610 -6.03 -36.62 -27.83
N LEU A 611 -5.70 -37.48 -26.86
CA LEU A 611 -6.65 -38.39 -26.20
C LEU A 611 -7.78 -37.62 -25.51
N PHE A 612 -7.46 -36.56 -24.78
CA PHE A 612 -8.45 -35.72 -24.09
C PHE A 612 -9.40 -35.01 -25.05
N LEU A 613 -8.89 -34.53 -26.19
CA LEU A 613 -9.71 -33.92 -27.24
C LEU A 613 -10.62 -34.95 -27.94
N LEU A 614 -10.12 -36.15 -28.23
CA LEU A 614 -10.92 -37.25 -28.79
C LEU A 614 -11.99 -37.76 -27.82
N LEU A 615 -11.69 -37.83 -26.52
CA LEU A 615 -12.66 -38.17 -25.48
C LEU A 615 -13.74 -37.08 -25.33
N ARG A 616 -13.37 -35.79 -25.38
CA ARG A 616 -14.35 -34.68 -25.36
C ARG A 616 -15.27 -34.66 -26.59
N GLN A 617 -14.79 -35.10 -27.76
CA GLN A 617 -15.64 -35.22 -28.96
C GLN A 617 -16.73 -36.31 -28.84
N LYS A 618 -16.53 -37.35 -28.02
CA LYS A 618 -17.54 -38.40 -27.81
C LYS A 618 -18.62 -38.08 -26.77
N ILE A 619 -18.47 -37.02 -25.96
CA ILE A 619 -19.36 -36.75 -24.81
C ILE A 619 -20.45 -35.71 -25.12
N LYS A 620 -20.42 -35.03 -26.28
CA LYS A 620 -21.53 -34.16 -26.73
C LYS A 620 -22.58 -34.95 -27.53
N GLY A 621 -23.43 -35.73 -26.83
CA GLY A 621 -24.54 -36.43 -27.48
C GLY A 621 -25.56 -37.11 -26.55
N LYS A 622 -26.75 -36.48 -26.47
CA LYS A 622 -28.04 -37.00 -25.94
C LYS A 622 -28.22 -37.11 -24.42
N ALA A 623 -29.49 -36.97 -24.02
CA ALA A 623 -29.97 -36.93 -22.64
C ALA A 623 -31.08 -37.96 -22.39
N MET A 624 -31.25 -38.34 -21.12
CA MET A 624 -32.48 -38.83 -20.45
C MET A 624 -33.12 -40.16 -20.92
N THR A 625 -33.04 -41.22 -20.09
CA THR A 625 -34.17 -41.72 -19.24
C THR A 625 -33.90 -43.06 -18.50
N LYS A 626 -34.41 -43.14 -17.26
CA LYS A 626 -34.79 -44.29 -16.38
C LYS A 626 -34.23 -45.74 -16.55
N ALA A 627 -33.50 -46.16 -15.51
CA ALA A 627 -33.77 -47.26 -14.54
C ALA A 627 -34.11 -48.71 -14.97
N THR A 628 -33.25 -49.66 -14.56
CA THR A 628 -33.54 -50.85 -13.70
C THR A 628 -32.21 -51.48 -13.20
N GLY A 629 -32.19 -52.07 -11.98
CA GLY A 629 -31.05 -52.84 -11.42
C GLY A 629 -31.08 -54.34 -11.79
N PRO A 630 -30.27 -55.24 -11.18
CA PRO A 630 -29.56 -55.07 -9.88
C PRO A 630 -28.04 -55.37 -9.84
N GLU A 631 -27.39 -54.72 -8.87
CA GLU A 631 -26.29 -55.15 -7.96
C GLU A 631 -25.17 -56.10 -8.41
N ASN A 632 -23.91 -55.62 -8.25
CA ASN A 632 -23.10 -56.09 -7.12
C ASN A 632 -22.07 -55.03 -6.63
N GLU A 633 -22.20 -54.67 -5.36
CA GLU A 633 -21.24 -54.13 -4.38
C GLU A 633 -19.99 -53.32 -4.84
N SER A 634 -20.08 -51.99 -4.74
CA SER A 634 -19.10 -51.14 -4.00
C SER A 634 -19.48 -49.64 -4.07
N ALA A 635 -20.77 -49.32 -3.85
CA ALA A 635 -21.29 -47.97 -3.98
C ALA A 635 -21.96 -47.48 -2.68
N LEU A 636 -21.59 -46.26 -2.27
CA LEU A 636 -22.36 -45.34 -1.42
C LEU A 636 -22.74 -45.84 -0.02
N LEU A 637 -21.87 -45.52 0.96
CA LEU A 637 -22.28 -45.35 2.36
C LEU A 637 -23.17 -44.09 2.48
N GLU A 638 -24.46 -44.22 2.18
CA GLU A 638 -25.45 -43.27 2.69
C GLU A 638 -25.61 -43.49 4.21
N ASN A 639 -25.54 -42.39 4.97
CA ASN A 639 -25.44 -42.37 6.43
C ASN A 639 -26.57 -43.17 7.12
N ARG A 640 -26.21 -44.13 7.97
CA ARG A 640 -27.17 -45.06 8.61
C ARG A 640 -28.06 -44.33 9.63
N GLU A 641 -29.37 -44.46 9.48
CA GLU A 641 -30.31 -44.10 10.55
C GLU A 641 -30.39 -45.26 11.56
N PHE A 642 -30.16 -44.96 12.84
CA PHE A 642 -30.21 -45.91 13.95
C PHE A 642 -31.48 -45.70 14.77
N SER A 643 -32.15 -46.78 15.17
CA SER A 643 -33.15 -46.73 16.23
C SER A 643 -32.52 -46.51 17.60
N TYR A 644 -33.28 -45.96 18.56
CA TYR A 644 -32.80 -45.80 19.93
C TYR A 644 -32.51 -47.16 20.61
N ARG A 645 -33.17 -48.23 20.16
CA ARG A 645 -32.90 -49.60 20.60
C ARG A 645 -31.53 -50.10 20.13
N GLU A 646 -31.14 -49.83 18.89
CA GLU A 646 -29.80 -50.15 18.39
C GLU A 646 -28.73 -49.35 19.13
N LEU A 647 -28.95 -48.05 19.36
CA LEU A 647 -28.01 -47.23 20.13
C LEU A 647 -27.79 -47.77 21.55
N LYS A 648 -28.86 -48.20 22.23
CA LYS A 648 -28.74 -48.91 23.52
C LYS A 648 -28.00 -50.23 23.42
N HIS A 649 -28.08 -50.94 22.29
CA HIS A 649 -27.36 -52.20 22.11
C HIS A 649 -25.86 -51.94 21.91
N ILE A 650 -25.48 -51.08 20.95
CA ILE A 650 -24.07 -50.82 20.61
C ILE A 650 -23.29 -50.14 21.75
N THR A 651 -23.96 -49.36 22.61
CA THR A 651 -23.35 -48.67 23.77
C THR A 651 -23.47 -49.44 25.10
N SER A 652 -23.93 -50.70 25.07
CA SER A 652 -24.20 -51.49 26.29
C SER A 652 -25.08 -50.75 27.32
N ASN A 653 -26.18 -50.15 26.83
CA ASN A 653 -27.12 -49.29 27.57
C ASN A 653 -26.45 -48.03 28.15
N PHE A 654 -25.61 -47.37 27.34
CA PHE A 654 -24.89 -46.13 27.66
C PHE A 654 -24.00 -46.24 28.92
N SER A 655 -23.30 -47.38 29.08
CA SER A 655 -22.56 -47.69 30.31
C SER A 655 -21.23 -46.95 30.46
N GLN A 656 -20.58 -46.56 29.36
CA GLN A 656 -19.27 -45.91 29.36
C GLN A 656 -19.36 -44.52 28.73
N GLU A 657 -19.51 -43.49 29.57
CA GLU A 657 -19.36 -42.08 29.18
C GLU A 657 -17.86 -41.79 28.96
N ILE A 658 -17.52 -41.30 27.77
CA ILE A 658 -16.15 -40.94 27.36
C ILE A 658 -15.93 -39.42 27.26
N GLY A 659 -16.99 -38.63 27.43
CA GLY A 659 -16.92 -37.17 27.45
C GLY A 659 -18.31 -36.55 27.49
N LYS A 660 -18.35 -35.24 27.75
CA LYS A 660 -19.60 -34.48 27.85
C LYS A 660 -19.44 -33.12 27.16
N GLY A 661 -20.19 -32.93 26.07
CA GLY A 661 -20.16 -31.72 25.25
C GLY A 661 -21.39 -30.83 25.45
N GLY A 662 -21.46 -29.71 24.72
CA GLY A 662 -22.56 -28.75 24.80
C GLY A 662 -23.94 -29.32 24.43
N PHE A 663 -23.96 -30.40 23.66
CA PHE A 663 -25.17 -31.11 23.20
C PHE A 663 -25.64 -32.21 24.15
N GLY A 664 -24.76 -32.72 25.03
CA GLY A 664 -25.01 -33.86 25.90
C GLY A 664 -23.79 -34.78 26.08
N ALA A 665 -24.04 -35.96 26.64
CA ALA A 665 -23.00 -36.96 26.94
C ALA A 665 -22.61 -37.78 25.70
N VAL A 666 -21.36 -38.19 25.63
CA VAL A 666 -20.78 -39.02 24.57
C VAL A 666 -20.43 -40.38 25.16
N TYR A 667 -20.96 -41.44 24.55
CA TYR A 667 -20.78 -42.82 25.00
C TYR A 667 -19.94 -43.62 24.01
N PHE A 668 -19.11 -44.52 24.52
CA PHE A 668 -18.40 -45.49 23.70
C PHE A 668 -19.32 -46.66 23.30
N GLY A 669 -19.08 -47.24 22.13
CA GLY A 669 -19.82 -48.41 21.66
C GLY A 669 -19.16 -49.13 20.49
N TYR A 670 -19.74 -50.25 20.09
CA TYR A 670 -19.30 -51.07 18.96
C TYR A 670 -20.45 -51.36 18.01
N LEU A 671 -20.25 -51.11 16.72
CA LEU A 671 -21.16 -51.56 15.66
C LEU A 671 -21.14 -53.09 15.53
N GLU A 672 -22.16 -53.65 14.87
CA GLU A 672 -22.31 -55.10 14.62
C GLU A 672 -21.11 -55.73 13.90
N ASN A 673 -20.36 -54.94 13.12
CA ASN A 673 -19.15 -55.37 12.42
C ASN A 673 -17.87 -55.26 13.28
N GLY A 674 -17.98 -54.89 14.56
CA GLY A 674 -16.86 -54.72 15.49
C GLY A 674 -16.19 -53.35 15.46
N ASN A 675 -16.61 -52.41 14.61
CA ASN A 675 -16.00 -51.08 14.56
C ASN A 675 -16.36 -50.24 15.80
N PRO A 676 -15.38 -49.62 16.48
CA PRO A 676 -15.62 -48.73 17.62
C PRO A 676 -16.20 -47.39 17.19
N VAL A 677 -17.17 -46.88 17.96
CA VAL A 677 -17.90 -45.64 17.66
C VAL A 677 -18.09 -44.77 18.91
N ALA A 678 -18.24 -43.46 18.68
CA ALA A 678 -18.63 -42.49 19.69
C ALA A 678 -20.08 -42.04 19.45
N VAL A 679 -20.95 -42.22 20.43
CA VAL A 679 -22.40 -41.91 20.35
C VAL A 679 -22.71 -40.69 21.22
N LYS A 680 -22.88 -39.53 20.58
CA LYS A 680 -23.22 -38.23 21.20
C LYS A 680 -24.74 -38.15 21.36
N VAL A 681 -25.24 -38.27 22.59
CA VAL A 681 -26.69 -38.33 22.91
C VAL A 681 -27.17 -36.99 23.44
N HIS A 682 -28.31 -36.52 22.93
CA HIS A 682 -28.93 -35.26 23.38
C HIS A 682 -29.46 -35.37 24.81
N SER A 683 -29.33 -34.28 25.58
CA SER A 683 -29.93 -34.15 26.91
C SER A 683 -30.91 -32.97 26.96
N ASP A 684 -32.07 -33.16 27.58
CA ASP A 684 -33.05 -32.09 27.84
C ASP A 684 -32.48 -30.93 28.70
N SER A 685 -31.31 -31.14 29.33
CA SER A 685 -30.58 -30.16 30.14
C SER A 685 -29.39 -29.49 29.42
N SER A 686 -29.22 -29.75 28.13
CA SER A 686 -28.10 -29.22 27.32
C SER A 686 -28.31 -27.75 26.91
N SER A 687 -27.20 -27.06 26.60
CA SER A 687 -27.22 -25.65 26.17
C SER A 687 -27.36 -25.48 24.66
N GLN A 688 -27.25 -26.56 23.89
CA GLN A 688 -27.42 -26.62 22.43
C GLN A 688 -28.70 -27.40 22.11
N GLY A 689 -29.52 -26.93 21.17
CA GLY A 689 -30.84 -27.49 20.91
C GLY A 689 -30.95 -28.34 19.64
N VAL A 690 -32.20 -28.58 19.24
CA VAL A 690 -32.55 -29.35 18.02
C VAL A 690 -32.03 -28.69 16.74
N LYS A 691 -31.74 -27.38 16.75
CA LYS A 691 -31.20 -26.67 15.57
C LYS A 691 -29.75 -27.07 15.30
N GLU A 692 -28.94 -27.18 16.34
CA GLU A 692 -27.54 -27.57 16.32
C GLU A 692 -27.41 -29.04 15.88
N PHE A 693 -28.27 -29.93 16.40
CA PHE A 693 -28.40 -31.32 15.90
C PHE A 693 -28.66 -31.38 14.40
N LEU A 694 -29.64 -30.62 13.92
CA LEU A 694 -30.01 -30.60 12.50
C LEU A 694 -28.92 -29.95 11.64
N ALA A 695 -28.16 -29.00 12.16
CA ALA A 695 -27.00 -28.42 11.47
C ALA A 695 -25.86 -29.45 11.36
N GLU A 696 -25.50 -30.12 12.46
CA GLU A 696 -24.42 -31.10 12.50
C GLU A 696 -24.72 -32.29 11.57
N ALA A 697 -25.92 -32.87 11.67
CA ALA A 697 -26.37 -33.94 10.77
C ALA A 697 -26.45 -33.51 9.29
N LYS A 698 -26.96 -32.31 9.00
CA LYS A 698 -27.16 -31.85 7.60
C LYS A 698 -25.86 -31.55 6.87
N HIS A 699 -24.82 -31.07 7.56
CA HIS A 699 -23.56 -30.73 6.92
C HIS A 699 -22.61 -31.94 6.87
N LEU A 700 -22.48 -32.71 7.96
CA LEU A 700 -21.50 -33.82 8.02
C LEU A 700 -21.83 -35.00 7.12
N THR A 701 -23.10 -35.22 6.79
CA THR A 701 -23.54 -36.23 5.79
C THR A 701 -22.92 -36.03 4.39
N ARG A 702 -22.25 -34.89 4.14
CA ARG A 702 -21.62 -34.52 2.85
C ARG A 702 -20.13 -34.19 2.97
N ILE A 703 -19.52 -34.33 4.16
CA ILE A 703 -18.15 -33.91 4.45
C ILE A 703 -17.30 -35.16 4.73
N HIS A 704 -16.36 -35.45 3.83
CA HIS A 704 -15.40 -36.54 4.02
C HIS A 704 -13.99 -36.02 3.75
N HIS A 705 -13.20 -35.86 4.81
CA HIS A 705 -11.81 -35.42 4.73
C HIS A 705 -10.96 -36.12 5.80
N LYS A 706 -9.70 -36.41 5.49
CA LYS A 706 -8.79 -37.14 6.41
C LYS A 706 -8.59 -36.45 7.77
N ASN A 707 -8.78 -35.13 7.82
CA ASN A 707 -8.61 -34.31 9.03
C ASN A 707 -9.93 -33.75 9.60
N LEU A 708 -11.07 -34.35 9.26
CA LEU A 708 -12.37 -34.02 9.85
C LEU A 708 -13.00 -35.30 10.39
N VAL A 709 -13.70 -35.22 11.53
CA VAL A 709 -14.34 -36.41 12.14
C VAL A 709 -15.59 -36.79 11.34
N SER A 710 -15.61 -38.05 10.89
CA SER A 710 -16.67 -38.59 10.05
C SER A 710 -17.91 -38.95 10.86
N LEU A 711 -19.07 -38.45 10.43
CA LEU A 711 -20.37 -38.96 10.90
C LEU A 711 -20.64 -40.31 10.22
N ILE A 712 -20.99 -41.31 11.01
CA ILE A 712 -21.39 -42.66 10.54
C ILE A 712 -22.91 -42.75 10.39
N GLY A 713 -23.65 -42.03 11.25
CA GLY A 713 -25.10 -42.04 11.24
C GLY A 713 -25.72 -41.21 12.36
N TYR A 714 -27.05 -41.24 12.43
CA TYR A 714 -27.84 -40.49 13.40
C TYR A 714 -29.04 -41.30 13.91
N CYS A 715 -29.62 -40.88 15.03
CA CYS A 715 -30.91 -41.36 15.54
C CYS A 715 -31.84 -40.16 15.75
N LYS A 716 -33.08 -40.29 15.29
CA LYS A 716 -34.12 -39.27 15.45
C LYS A 716 -35.47 -39.91 15.84
N GLU A 717 -35.47 -40.62 16.98
CA GLU A 717 -36.66 -41.36 17.44
C GLU A 717 -37.37 -40.63 18.59
N LYS A 718 -38.50 -39.98 18.30
CA LYS A 718 -39.28 -39.16 19.26
C LYS A 718 -38.40 -38.04 19.86
N ASN A 719 -38.13 -38.07 21.17
CA ASN A 719 -37.22 -37.13 21.86
C ASN A 719 -35.78 -37.66 21.95
N HIS A 720 -35.49 -38.86 21.45
CA HIS A 720 -34.14 -39.44 21.46
C HIS A 720 -33.40 -39.01 20.19
N LEU A 721 -32.62 -37.93 20.32
CA LEU A 721 -31.70 -37.44 19.29
C LEU A 721 -30.28 -37.89 19.63
N ALA A 722 -29.56 -38.46 18.68
CA ALA A 722 -28.15 -38.81 18.85
C ALA A 722 -27.39 -38.87 17.52
N LEU A 723 -26.07 -38.66 17.59
CA LEU A 723 -25.14 -38.68 16.46
C LEU A 723 -24.04 -39.72 16.71
N VAL A 724 -23.72 -40.51 15.69
CA VAL A 724 -22.75 -41.62 15.77
C VAL A 724 -21.54 -41.28 14.91
N TYR A 725 -20.36 -41.22 15.52
CA TYR A 725 -19.09 -40.87 14.88
C TYR A 725 -18.08 -42.02 14.95
N GLU A 726 -17.05 -41.96 14.09
CA GLU A 726 -15.83 -42.73 14.30
C GLU A 726 -15.19 -42.40 15.68
N TYR A 727 -14.72 -43.43 16.39
CA TYR A 727 -14.10 -43.26 17.70
C TYR A 727 -12.64 -42.77 17.58
N MET A 728 -12.27 -41.81 18.43
CA MET A 728 -10.92 -41.22 18.51
C MET A 728 -10.23 -41.70 19.80
N PRO A 729 -9.30 -42.67 19.72
CA PRO A 729 -8.78 -43.37 20.91
C PRO A 729 -7.87 -42.50 21.78
N GLU A 730 -7.18 -41.52 21.20
CA GLU A 730 -6.29 -40.61 21.96
C GLU A 730 -7.06 -39.40 22.52
N GLY A 731 -8.39 -39.32 22.38
CA GLY A 731 -9.19 -38.23 22.93
C GLY A 731 -8.96 -36.89 22.23
N ASN A 732 -8.89 -35.80 23.00
CA ASN A 732 -8.80 -34.42 22.49
C ASN A 732 -7.45 -33.76 22.82
N LEU A 733 -7.03 -32.80 21.99
CA LEU A 733 -5.75 -32.10 22.11
C LEU A 733 -5.59 -31.33 23.44
N GLN A 734 -6.67 -30.78 24.00
CA GLN A 734 -6.63 -30.03 25.26
C GLN A 734 -6.05 -30.88 26.41
N ASP A 735 -6.46 -32.15 26.48
CA ASP A 735 -6.02 -33.09 27.51
C ASP A 735 -4.59 -33.60 27.30
N HIS A 736 -4.07 -33.60 26.07
CA HIS A 736 -2.64 -33.87 25.82
C HIS A 736 -1.73 -32.70 26.21
N LEU A 737 -2.20 -31.46 26.05
CA LEU A 737 -1.46 -30.27 26.50
C LEU A 737 -1.48 -30.12 28.02
N ARG A 738 -2.63 -30.37 28.67
CA ARG A 738 -2.87 -29.98 30.08
C ARG A 738 -3.14 -31.13 31.04
N GLY A 739 -3.60 -32.28 30.56
CA GLY A 739 -3.93 -33.43 31.39
C GLY A 739 -2.71 -34.02 32.10
N SER A 740 -2.96 -34.59 33.29
CA SER A 740 -1.92 -35.18 34.14
C SER A 740 -1.47 -36.58 33.72
N ASN A 741 -2.28 -37.25 32.88
CA ASN A 741 -2.15 -38.69 32.58
C ASN A 741 -1.70 -38.98 31.14
N SER A 742 -1.62 -37.96 30.28
CA SER A 742 -1.22 -38.10 28.87
C SER A 742 0.30 -37.93 28.70
N LYS A 743 0.87 -38.60 27.69
CA LYS A 743 2.29 -38.39 27.35
C LYS A 743 2.48 -36.98 26.78
N PRO A 744 3.53 -36.23 27.19
CA PRO A 744 3.84 -34.94 26.59
C PRO A 744 4.07 -35.03 25.08
N LEU A 745 3.41 -34.15 24.32
CA LEU A 745 3.62 -34.02 22.88
C LEU A 745 4.92 -33.27 22.57
N THR A 746 5.77 -33.85 21.71
CA THR A 746 6.96 -33.19 21.15
C THR A 746 6.57 -32.03 20.23
N TRP A 747 7.52 -31.15 19.91
CA TRP A 747 7.24 -30.03 19.00
C TRP A 747 6.85 -30.50 17.58
N GLU A 748 7.55 -31.51 17.04
CA GLU A 748 7.21 -32.17 15.78
C GLU A 748 5.75 -32.69 15.77
N GLN A 749 5.33 -33.37 16.85
CA GLN A 749 3.95 -33.85 17.00
C GLN A 749 2.93 -32.70 17.05
N ARG A 750 3.26 -31.60 17.76
CA ARG A 750 2.42 -30.40 17.82
C ARG A 750 2.30 -29.72 16.45
N LEU A 751 3.38 -29.66 15.67
CA LEU A 751 3.37 -29.17 14.28
C LEU A 751 2.53 -30.06 13.36
N HIS A 752 2.66 -31.39 13.46
CA HIS A 752 1.83 -32.34 12.73
C HIS A 752 0.34 -32.12 13.02
N ILE A 753 -0.04 -32.03 14.30
CA ILE A 753 -1.41 -31.77 14.75
C ILE A 753 -1.92 -30.41 14.22
N ALA A 754 -1.09 -29.36 14.25
CA ALA A 754 -1.43 -28.05 13.69
C ALA A 754 -1.67 -28.13 12.18
N CYS A 755 -0.77 -28.77 11.44
CA CYS A 755 -0.85 -28.91 9.98
C CYS A 755 -2.08 -29.72 9.54
N ASP A 756 -2.36 -30.84 10.20
CA ASP A 756 -3.57 -31.65 10.00
C ASP A 756 -4.84 -30.83 10.28
N SER A 757 -4.89 -30.14 11.42
CA SER A 757 -6.05 -29.31 11.79
C SER A 757 -6.28 -28.17 10.80
N ALA A 758 -5.21 -27.52 10.34
CA ALA A 758 -5.28 -26.46 9.34
C ALA A 758 -5.81 -26.96 7.99
N GLN A 759 -5.34 -28.13 7.51
CA GLN A 759 -5.86 -28.77 6.31
C GLN A 759 -7.35 -29.16 6.43
N GLY A 760 -7.80 -29.54 7.63
CA GLY A 760 -9.23 -29.75 7.93
C GLY A 760 -10.06 -28.49 7.72
N LEU A 761 -9.63 -27.37 8.29
CA LEU A 761 -10.33 -26.08 8.18
C LEU A 761 -10.24 -25.49 6.76
N GLU A 762 -9.09 -25.61 6.09
CA GLU A 762 -8.89 -25.25 4.68
C GLU A 762 -9.91 -25.95 3.77
N TYR A 763 -10.14 -27.25 3.97
CA TYR A 763 -11.15 -28.01 3.23
C TYR A 763 -12.57 -27.45 3.43
N LEU A 764 -12.94 -27.07 4.66
CA LEU A 764 -14.25 -26.47 4.96
C LEU A 764 -14.43 -25.11 4.27
N HIS A 765 -13.37 -24.30 4.21
CA HIS A 765 -13.41 -22.95 3.64
C HIS A 765 -13.35 -22.93 2.11
N THR A 766 -12.63 -23.87 1.49
CA THR A 766 -12.28 -23.81 0.05
C THR A 766 -12.86 -24.93 -0.81
N ALA A 767 -13.03 -26.14 -0.28
CA ALA A 767 -13.43 -27.33 -1.04
C ALA A 767 -14.91 -27.69 -0.87
N CYS A 768 -15.55 -27.26 0.22
CA CYS A 768 -17.00 -27.38 0.40
C CYS A 768 -17.76 -26.36 -0.47
N THR A 769 -18.88 -26.79 -1.07
CA THR A 769 -19.80 -25.89 -1.81
C THR A 769 -21.24 -26.08 -1.32
N PRO A 770 -21.87 -25.07 -0.70
CA PRO A 770 -21.27 -23.80 -0.24
C PRO A 770 -20.15 -24.01 0.79
N ALA A 771 -19.26 -23.01 0.94
CA ALA A 771 -18.21 -23.02 1.95
C ALA A 771 -18.81 -23.08 3.37
N LEU A 772 -18.07 -23.62 4.34
CA LEU A 772 -18.55 -23.88 5.69
C LEU A 772 -17.65 -23.22 6.73
N ILE A 773 -18.23 -22.38 7.59
CA ILE A 773 -17.53 -21.78 8.75
C ILE A 773 -17.83 -22.64 9.98
N HIS A 774 -16.80 -23.06 10.71
CA HIS A 774 -16.89 -24.00 11.84
C HIS A 774 -17.49 -23.36 13.10
N ARG A 775 -17.06 -22.13 13.42
CA ARG A 775 -17.52 -21.24 14.51
C ARG A 775 -17.14 -21.62 15.95
N ASP A 776 -16.65 -22.84 16.18
CA ASP A 776 -16.17 -23.29 17.50
C ASP A 776 -14.86 -24.06 17.42
N VAL A 777 -13.86 -23.49 16.72
CA VAL A 777 -12.50 -24.06 16.66
C VAL A 777 -11.79 -23.86 18.00
N LYS A 778 -11.40 -24.96 18.65
CA LYS A 778 -10.72 -24.97 19.96
C LYS A 778 -9.99 -26.29 20.21
N SER A 779 -9.04 -26.32 21.15
CA SER A 779 -8.25 -27.52 21.46
C SER A 779 -9.08 -28.72 21.93
N SER A 780 -10.24 -28.52 22.55
CA SER A 780 -11.16 -29.61 22.93
C SER A 780 -11.95 -30.20 21.74
N ASN A 781 -12.05 -29.47 20.62
CA ASN A 781 -12.73 -29.90 19.40
C ASN A 781 -11.75 -30.45 18.34
N ILE A 782 -10.47 -30.61 18.68
CA ILE A 782 -9.46 -31.28 17.85
C ILE A 782 -9.19 -32.63 18.50
N LEU A 783 -9.64 -33.70 17.84
CA LEU A 783 -9.50 -35.08 18.32
C LEU A 783 -8.31 -35.78 17.65
N LEU A 784 -7.70 -36.72 18.37
CA LEU A 784 -6.49 -37.40 17.96
C LEU A 784 -6.75 -38.89 17.65
N THR A 785 -6.18 -39.33 16.53
CA THR A 785 -6.14 -40.75 16.14
C THR A 785 -5.06 -41.51 16.90
N ALA A 786 -5.05 -42.84 16.84
CA ALA A 786 -4.01 -43.68 17.46
C ALA A 786 -2.58 -43.39 16.98
N GLY A 787 -2.42 -42.73 15.82
CA GLY A 787 -1.13 -42.26 15.30
C GLY A 787 -0.83 -40.78 15.61
N LEU A 788 -1.58 -40.14 16.53
CA LEU A 788 -1.54 -38.72 16.86
C LEU A 788 -1.85 -37.75 15.70
N GLY A 789 -2.28 -38.24 14.54
CA GLY A 789 -2.85 -37.41 13.47
C GLY A 789 -4.18 -36.82 13.89
N ALA A 790 -4.45 -35.57 13.50
CA ALA A 790 -5.54 -34.76 14.05
C ALA A 790 -6.78 -34.66 13.15
N LYS A 791 -7.95 -34.61 13.78
CA LYS A 791 -9.26 -34.41 13.14
C LYS A 791 -10.10 -33.37 13.88
N VAL A 792 -10.66 -32.40 13.16
CA VAL A 792 -11.58 -31.39 13.72
C VAL A 792 -12.99 -31.98 13.88
N ALA A 793 -13.65 -31.66 15.00
CA ALA A 793 -14.93 -32.21 15.45
C ALA A 793 -15.89 -31.11 15.97
N ASP A 794 -17.13 -31.50 16.29
CA ASP A 794 -18.21 -30.68 16.86
C ASP A 794 -18.73 -29.55 15.93
N PHE A 795 -19.46 -29.96 14.90
CA PHE A 795 -19.97 -29.07 13.84
C PHE A 795 -21.35 -28.48 14.19
N GLY A 796 -21.79 -28.58 15.46
CA GLY A 796 -23.11 -28.11 15.92
C GLY A 796 -23.40 -26.64 15.66
N LEU A 797 -22.36 -25.79 15.59
CA LEU A 797 -22.48 -24.36 15.27
C LEU A 797 -22.17 -24.02 13.80
N THR A 798 -21.76 -25.00 12.97
CA THR A 798 -21.29 -24.78 11.59
C THR A 798 -22.34 -24.10 10.71
N LYS A 799 -21.91 -23.13 9.91
CA LYS A 799 -22.80 -22.33 9.06
C LYS A 799 -22.31 -22.28 7.61
N ALA A 800 -23.22 -22.58 6.69
CA ALA A 800 -22.98 -22.49 5.25
C ALA A 800 -22.93 -21.04 4.75
N PHE A 801 -21.97 -20.78 3.86
CA PHE A 801 -21.59 -19.48 3.35
C PHE A 801 -21.66 -19.47 1.81
N GLY A 802 -22.48 -18.59 1.26
CA GLY A 802 -22.75 -18.56 -0.18
C GLY A 802 -21.83 -17.61 -0.94
N ASP A 803 -21.47 -17.99 -2.16
CA ASP A 803 -20.46 -17.42 -3.08
C ASP A 803 -20.62 -15.92 -3.45
N SER A 804 -21.59 -15.20 -2.88
CA SER A 804 -21.93 -13.79 -3.18
C SER A 804 -21.92 -12.87 -1.96
N LYS A 805 -21.33 -13.29 -0.84
CA LYS A 805 -21.23 -12.51 0.40
C LYS A 805 -19.81 -12.53 0.94
N THR A 806 -19.42 -11.48 1.66
CA THR A 806 -18.11 -11.39 2.37
C THR A 806 -18.22 -11.70 3.86
N HIS A 807 -19.45 -11.80 4.39
CA HIS A 807 -19.75 -12.17 5.76
C HIS A 807 -21.22 -12.65 5.89
N ILE A 808 -21.55 -13.27 7.02
CA ILE A 808 -22.93 -13.55 7.44
C ILE A 808 -23.22 -12.78 8.73
N THR A 809 -24.24 -11.92 8.76
CA THR A 809 -24.71 -11.33 10.02
C THR A 809 -25.44 -12.40 10.86
N THR A 810 -25.01 -12.61 12.10
CA THR A 810 -25.57 -13.63 13.02
C THR A 810 -25.18 -13.34 14.46
N GLU A 811 -26.00 -13.74 15.42
CA GLU A 811 -25.66 -13.62 16.85
C GLU A 811 -24.33 -14.33 17.18
N PRO A 812 -23.45 -13.73 18.01
CA PRO A 812 -22.22 -14.35 18.49
C PRO A 812 -22.47 -15.70 19.18
N ALA A 813 -21.87 -16.76 18.65
CA ALA A 813 -21.82 -18.07 19.29
C ALA A 813 -20.46 -18.72 19.03
N GLY A 814 -19.90 -19.35 20.06
CA GLY A 814 -18.56 -19.93 20.10
C GLY A 814 -18.02 -19.88 21.53
N THR A 815 -16.89 -20.53 21.78
CA THR A 815 -16.29 -20.61 23.12
C THR A 815 -15.52 -19.34 23.51
N MET A 816 -15.79 -18.78 24.69
CA MET A 816 -15.06 -17.61 25.24
C MET A 816 -13.55 -17.90 25.33
N GLY A 817 -12.74 -16.92 24.94
CA GLY A 817 -11.28 -17.08 24.78
C GLY A 817 -10.83 -17.49 23.37
N TYR A 818 -11.70 -18.11 22.58
CA TYR A 818 -11.45 -18.40 21.15
C TYR A 818 -12.23 -17.48 20.21
N LEU A 819 -13.29 -16.84 20.72
CA LEU A 819 -14.20 -16.02 19.93
C LEU A 819 -13.49 -14.80 19.30
N ASP A 820 -13.69 -14.64 17.99
CA ASP A 820 -13.21 -13.51 17.21
C ASP A 820 -13.79 -12.17 17.73
N PRO A 821 -12.96 -11.19 18.11
CA PRO A 821 -13.41 -9.92 18.68
C PRO A 821 -14.09 -9.01 17.64
N GLU A 822 -13.79 -9.12 16.35
CA GLU A 822 -14.51 -8.41 15.30
C GLU A 822 -15.91 -8.99 15.13
N TYR A 823 -16.03 -10.32 15.03
CA TYR A 823 -17.32 -11.01 14.96
C TYR A 823 -18.19 -10.70 16.20
N PHE A 824 -17.61 -10.76 17.41
CA PHE A 824 -18.33 -10.46 18.65
C PHE A 824 -18.91 -9.03 18.68
N ARG A 825 -18.18 -8.04 18.17
CA ARG A 825 -18.62 -6.63 18.14
C ARG A 825 -19.55 -6.29 16.97
N SER A 826 -19.28 -6.85 15.80
CA SER A 826 -19.93 -6.46 14.54
C SER A 826 -21.11 -7.35 14.15
N TYR A 827 -21.27 -8.52 14.79
CA TYR A 827 -22.20 -9.58 14.40
C TYR A 827 -21.92 -10.20 13.02
N HIS A 828 -20.85 -9.79 12.33
CA HIS A 828 -20.45 -10.33 11.04
C HIS A 828 -19.46 -11.48 11.22
N ILE A 829 -19.81 -12.67 10.74
CA ILE A 829 -18.92 -13.83 10.73
C ILE A 829 -18.44 -14.15 9.31
N SER A 830 -17.16 -14.51 9.18
CA SER A 830 -16.53 -14.99 7.96
C SER A 830 -15.63 -16.19 8.27
N GLU A 831 -15.04 -16.78 7.25
CA GLU A 831 -14.01 -17.83 7.39
C GLU A 831 -12.80 -17.36 8.22
N LYS A 832 -12.52 -16.05 8.23
CA LYS A 832 -11.49 -15.42 9.05
C LYS A 832 -11.78 -15.43 10.56
N SER A 833 -13.01 -15.72 10.97
CA SER A 833 -13.33 -15.94 12.38
C SER A 833 -12.80 -17.29 12.88
N ASP A 834 -12.84 -18.34 12.04
CA ASP A 834 -12.19 -19.62 12.35
C ASP A 834 -10.66 -19.47 12.39
N VAL A 835 -10.08 -18.64 11.50
CA VAL A 835 -8.63 -18.32 11.50
C VAL A 835 -8.20 -17.72 12.83
N TYR A 836 -8.96 -16.78 13.39
CA TYR A 836 -8.67 -16.19 14.71
C TYR A 836 -8.69 -17.25 15.82
N SER A 837 -9.74 -18.07 15.85
CA SER A 837 -9.88 -19.16 16.82
C SER A 837 -8.76 -20.20 16.68
N PHE A 838 -8.33 -20.51 15.46
CA PHE A 838 -7.19 -21.40 15.20
C PHE A 838 -5.85 -20.76 15.61
N GLY A 839 -5.67 -19.45 15.44
CA GLY A 839 -4.53 -18.72 15.97
C GLY A 839 -4.41 -18.82 17.50
N VAL A 840 -5.54 -18.91 18.23
CA VAL A 840 -5.53 -19.22 19.66
C VAL A 840 -5.01 -20.64 19.91
N VAL A 841 -5.47 -21.64 19.16
CA VAL A 841 -4.98 -23.04 19.26
C VAL A 841 -3.48 -23.14 18.98
N LEU A 842 -2.93 -22.39 18.02
CA LEU A 842 -1.49 -22.36 17.76
C LEU A 842 -0.69 -21.84 18.98
N LEU A 843 -1.19 -20.81 19.67
CA LEU A 843 -0.58 -20.35 20.92
C LEU A 843 -0.74 -21.34 22.07
N GLU A 844 -1.86 -22.09 22.15
CA GLU A 844 -2.01 -23.18 23.11
C GLU A 844 -0.99 -24.30 22.85
N LEU A 845 -0.73 -24.64 21.59
CA LEU A 845 0.29 -25.62 21.20
C LEU A 845 1.71 -25.15 21.59
N ILE A 846 2.06 -23.88 21.37
CA ILE A 846 3.37 -23.34 21.75
C ILE A 846 3.53 -23.26 23.28
N THR A 847 2.54 -22.72 23.98
CA THR A 847 2.68 -22.34 25.40
C THR A 847 2.22 -23.41 26.40
N GLY A 848 1.40 -24.38 25.97
CA GLY A 848 0.66 -25.29 26.85
C GLY A 848 -0.43 -24.61 27.71
N ARG A 849 -0.47 -23.27 27.74
CA ARG A 849 -1.35 -22.46 28.60
C ARG A 849 -2.77 -22.39 28.04
N PRO A 850 -3.80 -22.28 28.90
CA PRO A 850 -5.17 -22.03 28.47
C PRO A 850 -5.33 -20.66 27.77
N PRO A 851 -6.41 -20.45 26.98
CA PRO A 851 -6.66 -19.18 26.28
C PRO A 851 -6.83 -17.99 27.21
N VAL A 852 -7.22 -18.24 28.45
CA VAL A 852 -7.31 -17.26 29.55
C VAL A 852 -6.25 -17.64 30.58
N VAL A 853 -5.20 -16.83 30.69
CA VAL A 853 -4.05 -17.05 31.55
C VAL A 853 -4.21 -16.22 32.83
N PRO A 854 -4.31 -16.83 34.03
CA PRO A 854 -4.28 -16.09 35.29
C PRO A 854 -2.87 -15.53 35.51
N ILE A 855 -2.79 -14.23 35.78
CA ILE A 855 -1.55 -13.53 36.16
C ILE A 855 -1.55 -13.10 37.64
N SER A 856 -2.72 -13.06 38.27
CA SER A 856 -2.89 -12.95 39.73
C SER A 856 -4.22 -13.60 40.15
N ASP A 857 -4.47 -13.70 41.45
CA ASP A 857 -5.74 -14.23 42.01
C ASP A 857 -6.99 -13.47 41.55
N SER A 858 -6.84 -12.24 41.04
CA SER A 858 -7.94 -11.37 40.61
C SER A 858 -7.87 -10.92 39.14
N VAL A 859 -6.78 -11.21 38.43
CA VAL A 859 -6.58 -10.75 37.04
C VAL A 859 -6.15 -11.92 36.15
N SER A 860 -6.88 -12.09 35.05
CA SER A 860 -6.52 -13.00 33.96
C SER A 860 -6.48 -12.23 32.64
N ILE A 861 -5.53 -12.58 31.78
CA ILE A 861 -5.35 -11.99 30.45
C ILE A 861 -5.49 -13.05 29.36
N HIS A 862 -5.66 -12.63 28.11
CA HIS A 862 -5.70 -13.56 26.98
C HIS A 862 -4.30 -14.14 26.71
N VAL A 863 -4.21 -15.38 26.23
CA VAL A 863 -2.92 -16.02 25.90
C VAL A 863 -2.12 -15.26 24.85
N GLY A 864 -2.78 -14.49 23.96
CA GLY A 864 -2.07 -13.61 23.01
C GLY A 864 -1.40 -12.42 23.69
N GLU A 865 -2.10 -11.79 24.64
CA GLU A 865 -1.57 -10.69 25.44
C GLU A 865 -0.41 -11.17 26.32
N TRP A 866 -0.53 -12.35 26.93
CA TRP A 866 0.55 -12.97 27.70
C TRP A 866 1.79 -13.26 26.84
N VAL A 867 1.59 -13.73 25.60
CA VAL A 867 2.70 -13.96 24.65
C VAL A 867 3.39 -12.66 24.26
N ASN A 868 2.65 -11.62 23.87
CA ASN A 868 3.22 -10.31 23.54
C ASN A 868 4.07 -9.75 24.69
N GLN A 869 3.49 -9.69 25.91
CA GLN A 869 4.20 -9.20 27.11
C GLN A 869 5.43 -10.04 27.47
N SER A 870 5.43 -11.34 27.17
CA SER A 870 6.58 -12.22 27.42
C SER A 870 7.69 -12.02 26.37
N LEU A 871 7.33 -11.72 25.12
CA LEU A 871 8.28 -11.41 24.04
C LEU A 871 8.86 -9.99 24.15
N ASP A 872 8.12 -9.02 24.69
CA ASP A 872 8.60 -7.65 24.98
C ASP A 872 9.68 -7.62 26.08
N HIS A 873 9.77 -8.66 26.90
CA HIS A 873 10.61 -8.72 28.11
C HIS A 873 11.55 -9.94 28.16
N GLY A 874 11.52 -10.80 27.15
CA GLY A 874 12.24 -12.07 27.14
C GLY A 874 12.51 -12.57 25.73
N THR A 875 13.16 -13.72 25.63
CA THR A 875 13.33 -14.41 24.35
C THR A 875 12.17 -15.37 24.11
N ILE A 876 12.07 -15.92 22.90
CA ILE A 876 11.01 -16.84 22.48
C ILE A 876 10.95 -18.13 23.32
N GLU A 877 12.09 -18.56 23.90
CA GLU A 877 12.16 -19.65 24.89
C GLU A 877 11.27 -19.38 26.13
N SER A 878 10.98 -18.11 26.46
CA SER A 878 10.13 -17.75 27.61
C SER A 878 8.65 -18.13 27.44
N ILE A 879 8.18 -18.30 26.19
CA ILE A 879 6.80 -18.69 25.91
C ILE A 879 6.62 -20.19 25.61
N VAL A 880 7.70 -20.97 25.52
CA VAL A 880 7.61 -22.38 25.13
C VAL A 880 7.21 -23.27 26.31
N ASP A 881 6.28 -24.19 26.07
CA ASP A 881 5.90 -25.23 27.03
C ASP A 881 7.10 -26.12 27.40
N ALA A 882 7.51 -26.07 28.68
CA ALA A 882 8.58 -26.90 29.23
C ALA A 882 8.34 -28.41 29.02
N LYS A 883 7.08 -28.86 28.85
CA LYS A 883 6.74 -30.25 28.54
C LYS A 883 7.24 -30.72 27.16
N MET A 884 7.66 -29.82 26.25
CA MET A 884 8.25 -30.20 24.96
C MET A 884 9.65 -30.82 25.07
N GLY A 885 10.28 -30.82 26.25
CA GLY A 885 11.56 -31.49 26.49
C GLY A 885 12.79 -30.77 25.92
N GLY A 886 12.63 -29.54 25.40
CA GLY A 886 13.74 -28.70 24.91
C GLY A 886 14.25 -29.05 23.51
N ASP A 887 13.63 -30.01 22.81
CA ASP A 887 14.06 -30.41 21.47
C ASP A 887 13.17 -29.86 20.36
N TYR A 888 13.50 -28.64 19.93
CA TYR A 888 12.83 -27.89 18.88
C TYR A 888 13.82 -26.91 18.22
N ASP A 889 13.57 -26.53 16.97
CA ASP A 889 14.21 -25.37 16.35
C ASP A 889 13.48 -24.11 16.81
N ILE A 890 14.20 -23.24 17.50
CA ILE A 890 13.65 -21.98 18.01
C ILE A 890 13.11 -21.07 16.89
N ASN A 891 13.65 -21.20 15.67
CA ASN A 891 13.14 -20.48 14.49
C ASN A 891 11.80 -21.06 14.01
N SER A 892 11.60 -22.38 14.12
CA SER A 892 10.30 -22.99 13.84
C SER A 892 9.26 -22.55 14.86
N VAL A 893 9.63 -22.48 16.14
CA VAL A 893 8.73 -22.00 17.20
C VAL A 893 8.40 -20.51 16.99
N TRP A 894 9.39 -19.67 16.66
CA TRP A 894 9.20 -18.26 16.32
C TRP A 894 8.23 -18.08 15.15
N LYS A 895 8.44 -18.81 14.05
CA LYS A 895 7.59 -18.70 12.84
C LYS A 895 6.14 -19.11 13.11
N VAL A 896 5.89 -20.11 13.96
CA VAL A 896 4.52 -20.48 14.35
C VAL A 896 3.92 -19.49 15.36
N ALA A 897 4.72 -18.89 16.25
CA ALA A 897 4.25 -17.84 17.16
C ALA A 897 3.82 -16.59 16.39
N ASP A 898 4.65 -16.13 15.44
CA ASP A 898 4.36 -15.02 14.56
C ASP A 898 3.12 -15.29 13.69
N LEU A 899 3.02 -16.46 13.06
CA LEU A 899 1.83 -16.89 12.31
C LEU A 899 0.58 -16.89 13.21
N ALA A 900 0.68 -17.35 14.45
CA ALA A 900 -0.43 -17.36 15.40
C ALA A 900 -0.89 -15.95 15.82
N LEU A 901 0.04 -14.99 15.92
CA LEU A 901 -0.28 -13.58 16.16
C LEU A 901 -0.90 -12.93 14.91
N HIS A 902 -0.40 -13.23 13.70
CA HIS A 902 -1.02 -12.80 12.43
C HIS A 902 -2.44 -13.35 12.24
N CYS A 903 -2.69 -14.62 12.58
CA CYS A 903 -4.04 -15.20 12.65
C CYS A 903 -4.96 -14.45 13.60
N LYS A 904 -4.41 -13.79 14.63
CA LYS A 904 -5.14 -13.10 15.69
C LYS A 904 -5.24 -11.58 15.51
N GLN A 905 -4.89 -11.04 14.35
CA GLN A 905 -5.07 -9.61 14.05
C GLN A 905 -6.51 -9.16 14.31
N GLU A 906 -6.66 -7.94 14.84
CA GLU A 906 -7.97 -7.43 15.25
C GLU A 906 -8.93 -7.34 14.06
N VAL A 907 -8.43 -6.96 12.88
CA VAL A 907 -9.18 -6.86 11.62
C VAL A 907 -9.07 -8.16 10.81
N SER A 908 -10.20 -8.81 10.55
CA SER A 908 -10.33 -10.08 9.82
C SER A 908 -9.70 -10.11 8.43
N ARG A 909 -9.73 -8.99 7.71
CA ARG A 909 -9.12 -8.89 6.37
C ARG A 909 -7.59 -9.00 6.38
N GLU A 910 -6.96 -8.67 7.51
CA GLU A 910 -5.49 -8.68 7.70
C GLU A 910 -4.97 -10.03 8.20
N ARG A 911 -5.86 -10.90 8.69
CA ARG A 911 -5.56 -12.30 9.00
C ARG A 911 -5.30 -13.08 7.70
N PRO A 912 -4.39 -14.07 7.69
CA PRO A 912 -4.24 -14.99 6.54
C PRO A 912 -5.51 -15.84 6.30
N THR A 913 -5.56 -16.54 5.18
CA THR A 913 -6.51 -17.62 4.90
C THR A 913 -6.02 -18.94 5.49
N MET A 914 -6.92 -19.91 5.72
CA MET A 914 -6.50 -21.22 6.22
C MET A 914 -5.57 -21.98 5.26
N ALA A 915 -5.64 -21.71 3.95
CA ALA A 915 -4.70 -22.25 2.96
C ALA A 915 -3.27 -21.72 3.17
N GLU A 916 -3.12 -20.41 3.40
CA GLU A 916 -1.82 -19.79 3.71
C GLU A 916 -1.27 -20.28 5.05
N VAL A 917 -2.13 -20.44 6.07
CA VAL A 917 -1.77 -21.01 7.37
C VAL A 917 -1.30 -22.46 7.22
N ALA A 918 -2.03 -23.30 6.48
CA ALA A 918 -1.67 -24.70 6.25
C ALA A 918 -0.34 -24.82 5.47
N ALA A 919 -0.12 -23.95 4.47
CA ALA A 919 1.14 -23.90 3.72
C ALA A 919 2.34 -23.55 4.60
N GLN A 920 2.22 -22.51 5.44
CA GLN A 920 3.30 -22.09 6.35
C GLN A 920 3.60 -23.12 7.44
N LEU A 921 2.57 -23.73 8.05
CA LEU A 921 2.75 -24.80 9.04
C LEU A 921 3.42 -26.04 8.44
N LYS A 922 3.07 -26.39 7.20
CA LYS A 922 3.72 -27.48 6.47
C LYS A 922 5.19 -27.19 6.21
N GLU A 923 5.54 -25.95 5.87
CA GLU A 923 6.94 -25.54 5.70
C GLU A 923 7.74 -25.65 7.00
N CYS A 924 7.18 -25.20 8.14
CA CYS A 924 7.80 -25.39 9.46
C CYS A 924 8.05 -26.86 9.79
N LEU A 925 7.06 -27.72 9.50
CA LEU A 925 7.16 -29.16 9.71
C LEU A 925 8.23 -29.81 8.79
N ASP A 926 8.28 -29.43 7.51
CA ASP A 926 9.31 -29.90 6.57
C ASP A 926 10.73 -29.46 6.98
N LEU A 927 10.88 -28.37 7.74
CA LEU A 927 12.16 -27.90 8.28
C LEU A 927 12.62 -28.75 9.48
N GLU A 928 11.72 -29.01 10.46
CA GLU A 928 12.03 -29.87 11.62
C GLU A 928 12.33 -31.32 11.19
N ASN A 929 11.56 -31.87 10.26
CA ASN A 929 11.79 -33.22 9.73
C ASN A 929 13.19 -33.38 9.07
N ARG A 930 13.73 -32.29 8.50
CA ARG A 930 15.11 -32.27 7.95
C ARG A 930 16.18 -32.18 9.04
N ARG A 931 15.87 -31.55 10.18
CA ARG A 931 16.76 -31.44 11.35
C ARG A 931 16.96 -32.80 12.00
N ASP A 932 15.90 -33.58 12.20
CA ASP A 932 16.01 -34.94 12.73
C ASP A 932 16.58 -35.95 11.71
N GLY A 933 16.28 -35.81 10.42
CA GLY A 933 16.93 -36.59 9.36
C GLY A 933 18.46 -36.43 9.35
N ARG A 934 18.99 -35.23 9.67
CA ARG A 934 20.43 -34.99 9.83
C ARG A 934 21.02 -35.64 11.09
N ARG A 935 20.28 -35.66 12.21
CA ARG A 935 20.70 -36.37 13.43
C ARG A 935 20.72 -37.88 13.23
N SER A 936 19.72 -38.42 12.52
CA SER A 936 19.65 -39.86 12.21
C SER A 936 20.74 -40.34 11.25
N LEU A 937 21.30 -39.48 10.39
CA LEU A 937 22.50 -39.82 9.62
C LEU A 937 23.76 -39.75 10.48
N GLY A 938 23.88 -38.74 11.35
CA GLY A 938 25.03 -38.57 12.25
C GLY A 938 25.21 -39.68 13.28
N SER A 939 24.15 -40.40 13.63
CA SER A 939 24.20 -41.57 14.53
C SER A 939 24.56 -42.90 13.84
N LEU A 940 24.63 -42.93 12.50
CA LEU A 940 24.97 -44.12 11.71
C LEU A 940 26.44 -44.16 11.22
N GLU A 941 27.19 -43.07 11.35
CA GLU A 941 28.63 -43.00 11.01
C GLU A 941 29.58 -43.34 12.18
N VAL A 942 29.06 -43.68 13.37
CA VAL A 942 29.86 -43.99 14.57
C VAL A 942 29.71 -45.46 14.99
N ASP A 943 29.92 -46.40 14.07
CA ASP A 943 30.02 -47.83 14.44
C ASP A 943 30.90 -48.70 13.51
N LEU A 944 31.95 -48.11 12.91
CA LEU A 944 32.94 -48.84 12.10
C LEU A 944 34.37 -48.28 12.27
N GLN A 945 35.03 -48.57 13.41
CA GLN A 945 36.46 -48.92 13.51
C GLN A 945 36.90 -49.12 14.98
N GLY A 946 36.54 -50.25 15.56
CA GLY A 946 37.17 -50.78 16.77
C GLY A 946 38.28 -51.78 16.40
N GLY A 947 39.52 -51.30 16.26
CA GLY A 947 40.69 -52.13 15.96
C GLY A 947 41.94 -51.59 16.64
N GLU A 948 42.55 -52.40 17.51
CA GLU A 948 43.69 -52.01 18.35
C GLU A 948 44.95 -51.68 17.54
N ILE A 949 45.82 -50.80 18.08
CA ILE A 949 47.25 -51.09 18.32
C ILE A 949 47.90 -49.97 19.17
N GLN A 950 48.31 -50.36 20.38
CA GLN A 950 49.39 -49.89 21.25
C GLN A 950 50.04 -48.50 21.03
N ALA A 951 50.00 -47.67 22.09
CA ALA A 951 50.97 -46.59 22.34
C ALA A 951 52.06 -47.07 23.33
N VAL A 952 53.34 -46.88 22.97
CA VAL A 952 54.48 -47.15 23.86
C VAL A 952 54.89 -45.87 24.58
N ALA A 953 55.00 -45.92 25.91
CA ALA A 953 55.43 -44.81 26.73
C ALA A 953 56.95 -44.74 26.89
N ALA A 954 57.51 -43.53 26.86
CA ALA A 954 58.83 -43.22 27.41
C ALA A 954 58.89 -41.75 27.87
N GLY A 955 58.82 -41.53 29.19
CA GLY A 955 59.32 -40.30 29.81
C GLY A 955 60.85 -40.35 29.95
N PRO A 956 61.47 -39.27 30.49
CA PRO A 956 61.64 -39.29 31.94
C PRO A 956 61.41 -37.96 32.67
N THR A 957 61.27 -38.08 33.98
CA THR A 957 61.07 -37.03 34.99
C THR A 957 62.31 -36.20 35.30
N LEU A 958 62.08 -35.02 35.90
CA LEU A 958 63.11 -34.25 36.60
C LEU A 958 62.65 -33.94 38.04
N ARG A 959 62.93 -34.93 38.92
CA ARG A 959 62.66 -35.01 40.38
C ARG A 959 61.20 -35.19 40.81
#